data_AF-A0A6N3CZ66-F1
#
_entry.id   AF-A0A6N3CZ66-F1
#
_cell.length_a   1.000
_cell.length_b   1.000
_cell.length_c   1.000
_cell.angle_alpha   90.00
_cell.angle_beta   90.00
_cell.angle_gamma   90.00
#
_symmetry.space_group_name_H-M   'P 1'
#
loop_
_entity.id
_entity.type
_entity.pdbx_description
1 polymer ?
#
loop_
_entity_poly.entity_id
_entity_poly.type
_entity_poly.pdbx_seq_one_letter_code
_entity_poly.pdbx_strand_id
1 'polypeptide(L)'
;MAATKTKEQLVIHQIVVKAPQRKIYDVGNWRTALSSADNGRTKQLYDLLDDIMIDGVLSDAVQKRIDAVTNSELTFQNADGEEVEEIADLMDTTAWEDLLTEILKKKIYGRSGVEMTFNDGFNVEPIPAKHINLKNRTILRQDTDETGIPYEGDSQLLILGKDRDFGLLLKAAPYAIYKRGGFGDWSQWIELFGMPQRIGKYNTYDPESRKLLEEAFEKAGSAPYVVIPKEADVETKDGGTGSGSSYNEFRQANNEEMLITILGQTMTTVQGEKGARSLGEVHKEVEEGKNKSDLRYVQRVLNQKVLPMLEARGYPVTGGKFIFPKAAEQLSVAEVVQLSDIMDIPQSYLHEKYSIPVPKDGEPVAKRASSQAARFDAGEDPEGEETISNADRNFFMRLWDFFVQAPQVGASVGKAPIRLSDDATMSEKLAARIANGDTGKFDAELFSFIATDFLNGVQTAFKRVVNHADVRFAYGLQDDAFITALEMNLFHFSAGKTLAEIQELNKAFRESGNFQEFSKKAEQICGTFNKTWQKTEYETAVLTAESASNYHRLKGKTKLFPYWKYVTAGDEKVREEHRKLDGVILPANDPRWKKIFPPNGWKCRCRVVPLMKHEVEGIDINAMRAIVDEYLGTGEWKMNEAQGWDSNRGETAEVFSKNQHYIRKFPDKAASLLGDLHYNDYGLDSFGKKAAAATEKAPVFAGDPNEWRNSHQVMDDYKGRKVQLTEEVFKRHTTKKYEEARVPLVECIPDVLKNPDEVWINDYQKKFDNLNFIKFYEDKVINVVCEVKNGTLYQVTTWFEIEQNANIKVKGRRSRKIDPRWRYRRGLLIKK
;
A
#
# COMPACT_ATOMS: atom_id res chain seq x y z
N MET A 1 37.02 28.36 65.55
CA MET A 1 37.66 27.03 65.69
C MET A 1 36.81 26.03 64.93
N ALA A 2 37.21 25.67 63.72
CA ALA A 2 36.51 24.67 62.92
C ALA A 2 37.14 23.30 63.20
N ALA A 3 36.33 22.37 63.69
CA ALA A 3 36.74 21.00 63.96
C ALA A 3 36.76 20.20 62.64
N THR A 4 37.93 19.65 62.32
CA THR A 4 38.21 18.77 61.20
C THR A 4 37.43 17.47 61.35
N LYS A 5 36.45 17.19 60.48
CA LYS A 5 35.86 15.85 60.34
C LYS A 5 36.76 15.03 59.40
N THR A 6 37.47 14.07 59.98
CA THR A 6 38.30 13.06 59.32
C THR A 6 37.45 12.24 58.34
N LYS A 7 37.89 12.11 57.09
CA LYS A 7 37.33 11.18 56.10
C LYS A 7 37.48 9.75 56.65
N GLU A 8 36.38 9.10 57.03
CA GLU A 8 36.39 7.66 57.26
C GLU A 8 36.73 6.95 55.95
N GLN A 9 37.90 6.28 55.91
CA GLN A 9 38.22 5.35 54.84
C GLN A 9 37.24 4.19 54.89
N LEU A 10 36.44 4.04 53.84
CA LEU A 10 35.53 2.92 53.65
C LEU A 10 36.36 1.64 53.50
N VAL A 11 36.48 0.87 54.58
CA VAL A 11 37.14 -0.46 54.55
C VAL A 11 36.13 -1.46 53.99
N ILE A 12 36.28 -1.80 52.71
CA ILE A 12 35.48 -2.85 52.07
C ILE A 12 35.98 -4.20 52.58
N HIS A 13 35.33 -4.75 53.61
CA HIS A 13 35.72 -6.02 54.23
C HIS A 13 35.45 -7.26 53.36
N GLN A 14 34.50 -7.19 52.42
CA GLN A 14 34.14 -8.31 51.56
C GLN A 14 33.36 -7.84 50.31
N ILE A 15 33.78 -8.28 49.12
CA ILE A 15 33.02 -8.13 47.87
C ILE A 15 32.44 -9.50 47.53
N VAL A 16 31.11 -9.62 47.50
CA VAL A 16 30.42 -10.87 47.13
C VAL A 16 29.74 -10.66 45.78
N VAL A 17 30.41 -11.09 44.70
CA VAL A 17 29.82 -11.12 43.35
C VAL A 17 28.94 -12.36 43.25
N LYS A 18 27.62 -12.19 43.11
CA LYS A 18 26.66 -13.28 42.89
C LYS A 18 26.21 -13.30 41.44
N ALA A 19 26.21 -14.48 40.83
CA ALA A 19 25.66 -14.64 39.49
C ALA A 19 24.15 -14.33 39.48
N PRO A 20 23.62 -13.69 38.43
CA PRO A 20 22.18 -13.48 38.29
C PRO A 20 21.46 -14.82 38.24
N GLN A 21 20.38 -14.97 39.03
CA GLN A 21 19.59 -16.19 39.06
C GLN A 21 18.71 -16.27 37.80
N ARG A 22 19.10 -17.14 36.86
CA ARG A 22 18.30 -17.46 35.68
C ARG A 22 17.39 -18.64 35.99
N LYS A 23 16.09 -18.41 36.05
CA LYS A 23 15.06 -19.44 36.26
C LYS A 23 13.98 -19.29 35.21
N ILE A 24 13.27 -20.37 34.90
CA ILE A 24 12.12 -20.32 34.01
C ILE A 24 10.98 -19.60 34.75
N TYR A 25 10.43 -18.57 34.11
CA TYR A 25 9.32 -17.79 34.65
C TYR A 25 8.00 -18.21 33.98
N ASP A 26 6.94 -18.34 34.77
CA ASP A 26 5.57 -18.52 34.32
C ASP A 26 4.65 -17.37 34.77
N VAL A 27 3.37 -17.42 34.35
CA VAL A 27 2.36 -16.41 34.71
C VAL A 27 2.11 -16.34 36.22
N GLY A 28 2.22 -17.47 36.92
CA GLY A 28 2.12 -17.53 38.38
C GLY A 28 3.26 -16.78 39.05
N ASN A 29 4.49 -16.91 38.54
CA ASN A 29 5.65 -16.15 38.99
C ASN A 29 5.46 -14.65 38.73
N TRP A 30 4.94 -14.27 37.56
CA TRP A 30 4.62 -12.87 37.25
C TRP A 30 3.60 -12.27 38.22
N ARG A 31 2.47 -12.95 38.47
CA ARG A 31 1.45 -12.49 39.44
C ARG A 31 2.00 -12.39 40.85
N THR A 32 2.80 -13.38 41.27
CA THR A 32 3.45 -13.40 42.59
C THR A 32 4.44 -12.26 42.74
N ALA A 33 5.27 -12.02 41.72
CA ALA A 33 6.25 -10.95 41.70
C ALA A 33 5.58 -9.57 41.74
N LEU A 34 4.48 -9.37 41.00
CA LEU A 34 3.68 -8.14 41.04
C LEU A 34 3.08 -7.92 42.43
N SER A 35 2.45 -8.94 43.02
CA SER A 35 1.91 -8.87 44.39
C SER A 35 3.00 -8.56 45.43
N SER A 36 4.18 -9.15 45.29
CA SER A 36 5.34 -8.85 46.15
C SER A 36 5.80 -7.39 45.98
N ALA A 37 5.86 -6.91 44.74
CA ALA A 37 6.25 -5.54 44.43
C ALA A 37 5.24 -4.50 44.94
N ASP A 38 3.95 -4.81 44.90
CA ASP A 38 2.87 -4.01 45.50
C ASP A 38 3.02 -3.86 47.02
N ASN A 39 3.67 -4.83 47.67
CA ASN A 39 4.03 -4.80 49.09
C ASN A 39 5.40 -4.15 49.35
N GLY A 40 6.02 -3.53 48.33
CA GLY A 40 7.31 -2.84 48.42
C GLY A 40 8.54 -3.74 48.18
N ARG A 41 8.36 -5.04 47.95
CA ARG A 41 9.46 -5.99 47.69
C ARG A 41 9.62 -6.23 46.19
N THR A 42 10.40 -5.38 45.55
CA THR A 42 10.44 -5.28 44.08
C THR A 42 11.45 -6.19 43.39
N LYS A 43 12.36 -6.82 44.13
CA LYS A 43 13.41 -7.71 43.58
C LYS A 43 12.86 -8.73 42.58
N GLN A 44 11.87 -9.53 42.99
CA GLN A 44 11.32 -10.60 42.16
C GLN A 44 10.72 -10.09 40.84
N LEU A 45 10.14 -8.89 40.87
CA LEU A 45 9.56 -8.28 39.68
C LEU A 45 10.66 -7.83 38.73
N TYR A 46 11.66 -7.10 39.21
CA TYR A 46 12.74 -6.60 38.36
C TYR A 46 13.66 -7.71 37.83
N ASP A 47 13.92 -8.76 38.61
CA ASP A 47 14.62 -9.95 38.11
C ASP A 47 13.83 -10.64 36.96
N LEU A 48 12.48 -10.60 37.01
CA LEU A 48 11.62 -11.08 35.92
C LEU A 48 11.65 -10.13 34.72
N LEU A 49 11.58 -8.82 34.94
CA LEU A 49 11.63 -7.82 33.86
C LEU A 49 12.97 -7.87 33.11
N ASP A 50 14.08 -8.11 33.81
CA ASP A 50 15.39 -8.30 33.19
C ASP A 50 15.46 -9.61 32.41
N ASP A 51 14.82 -10.70 32.89
CA ASP A 51 14.79 -11.96 32.15
C ASP A 51 13.98 -11.85 30.85
N ILE A 52 12.81 -11.19 30.85
CA ILE A 52 12.00 -11.07 29.63
C ILE A 52 12.68 -10.24 28.54
N MET A 53 13.62 -9.36 28.89
CA MET A 53 14.43 -8.59 27.93
C MET A 53 15.41 -9.46 27.13
N ILE A 54 15.55 -10.74 27.45
CA ILE A 54 16.23 -11.72 26.59
C ILE A 54 15.41 -11.97 25.29
N ASP A 55 14.10 -11.71 25.29
CA ASP A 55 13.28 -11.84 24.09
C ASP A 55 13.68 -10.80 23.04
N GLY A 56 14.17 -11.26 21.89
CA GLY A 56 14.69 -10.39 20.83
C GLY A 56 13.68 -9.42 20.21
N VAL A 57 12.38 -9.73 20.23
CA VAL A 57 11.36 -8.81 19.68
C VAL A 57 11.05 -7.71 20.70
N LEU A 58 10.93 -8.08 21.97
CA LEU A 58 10.70 -7.11 23.04
C LEU A 58 11.90 -6.17 23.22
N SER A 59 13.12 -6.71 23.22
CA SER A 59 14.33 -5.90 23.39
C SER A 59 14.57 -4.95 22.22
N ASP A 60 14.37 -5.39 20.98
CA ASP A 60 14.44 -4.52 19.79
C ASP A 60 13.40 -3.40 19.83
N ALA A 61 12.17 -3.70 20.24
CA ALA A 61 11.11 -2.69 20.39
C ALA A 61 11.45 -1.63 21.45
N VAL A 62 12.08 -2.03 22.56
CA VAL A 62 12.56 -1.11 23.59
C VAL A 62 13.75 -0.30 23.08
N GLN A 63 14.71 -0.96 22.42
CA GLN A 63 15.91 -0.31 21.89
C GLN A 63 15.56 0.76 20.86
N LYS A 64 14.61 0.49 19.95
CA LYS A 64 14.09 1.49 19.00
C LYS A 64 13.62 2.79 19.65
N ARG A 65 13.02 2.72 20.84
CA ARG A 65 12.59 3.92 21.57
C ARG A 65 13.74 4.64 22.26
N ILE A 66 14.75 3.90 22.72
CA ILE A 66 15.99 4.47 23.25
C ILE A 66 16.74 5.17 22.12
N ASP A 67 16.95 4.49 21.01
CA ASP A 67 17.61 5.00 19.81
C ASP A 67 16.92 6.24 19.25
N ALA A 68 15.59 6.30 19.29
CA ALA A 68 14.86 7.49 18.86
C ALA A 68 15.19 8.73 19.70
N VAL A 69 15.57 8.56 20.97
CA VAL A 69 15.99 9.64 21.86
C VAL A 69 17.47 9.95 21.69
N THR A 70 18.33 8.92 21.74
CA THR A 70 19.78 9.11 21.69
C THR A 70 20.27 9.60 20.33
N ASN A 71 19.60 9.21 19.23
CA ASN A 71 19.91 9.71 17.89
C ASN A 71 19.26 11.07 17.57
N SER A 72 18.48 11.65 18.48
CA SER A 72 17.88 12.96 18.26
C SER A 72 18.86 14.06 18.65
N GLU A 73 18.99 15.06 17.78
CA GLU A 73 19.76 16.26 18.07
C GLU A 73 19.20 16.97 19.31
N LEU A 74 20.03 17.08 20.34
CA LEU A 74 19.76 17.78 21.58
C LEU A 74 20.69 18.99 21.62
N THR A 75 20.17 20.14 22.01
CA THR A 75 20.97 21.36 22.18
C THR A 75 20.68 22.03 23.51
N PHE A 76 21.68 22.71 24.06
CA PHE A 76 21.51 23.57 25.23
C PHE A 76 21.61 25.02 24.80
N GLN A 77 20.53 25.78 25.00
CA GLN A 77 20.46 27.20 24.65
C GLN A 77 20.51 28.04 25.91
N ASN A 78 21.38 29.06 25.95
CA ASN A 78 21.43 30.05 27.04
C ASN A 78 20.21 31.00 27.01
N ALA A 79 20.18 32.00 27.88
CA ALA A 79 19.08 32.97 27.94
C ALA A 79 18.87 33.75 26.63
N ASP A 80 19.95 33.95 25.87
CA ASP A 80 19.98 34.66 24.60
C ASP A 80 19.69 33.75 23.39
N GLY A 81 19.53 32.44 23.62
CA GLY A 81 19.23 31.44 22.59
C GLY A 81 20.47 30.88 21.89
N GLU A 82 21.67 31.21 22.36
CA GLU A 82 22.95 30.75 21.80
C GLU A 82 23.38 29.42 22.44
N GLU A 83 24.07 28.59 21.67
CA GLU A 83 24.64 27.34 22.17
C GLU A 83 25.88 27.60 23.01
N VAL A 84 26.04 26.80 24.07
CA VAL A 84 27.17 26.90 25.00
C VAL A 84 28.11 25.73 24.75
N GLU A 85 29.28 26.02 24.19
CA GLU A 85 30.29 25.02 23.77
C GLU A 85 30.65 24.04 24.90
N GLU A 86 30.87 24.53 26.13
CA GLU A 86 31.18 23.67 27.29
C GLU A 86 30.07 22.64 27.60
N ILE A 87 28.80 22.96 27.31
CA ILE A 87 27.68 22.05 27.51
C ILE A 87 27.51 21.12 26.31
N ALA A 88 27.83 21.59 25.10
CA ALA A 88 27.87 20.75 23.90
C ALA A 88 28.92 19.64 24.06
N ASP A 89 30.13 19.97 24.53
CA ASP A 89 31.19 19.00 24.81
C ASP A 89 30.78 17.98 25.89
N LEU A 90 30.07 18.42 26.93
CA LEU A 90 29.53 17.54 27.96
C LEU A 90 28.51 16.54 27.38
N MET A 91 27.68 17.02 26.46
CA MET A 91 26.63 16.23 25.81
C MET A 91 27.19 15.25 24.78
N ASP A 92 28.34 15.55 24.17
CA ASP A 92 29.06 14.66 23.24
C ASP A 92 29.93 13.62 23.98
N THR A 93 29.38 13.02 25.04
CA THR A 93 30.04 11.95 25.81
C THR A 93 29.15 10.72 25.93
N THR A 94 29.76 9.54 26.03
CA THR A 94 29.02 8.29 26.25
C THR A 94 28.26 8.31 27.58
N ALA A 95 28.80 8.98 28.60
CA ALA A 95 28.14 9.17 29.88
C ALA A 95 26.82 9.96 29.74
N TRP A 96 26.76 10.94 28.83
CA TRP A 96 25.53 11.67 28.55
C TRP A 96 24.50 10.78 27.84
N GLU A 97 24.93 9.94 26.90
CA GLU A 97 24.05 8.95 26.26
C GLU A 97 23.46 7.96 27.29
N ASP A 98 24.28 7.50 28.23
CA ASP A 98 23.85 6.65 29.34
C ASP A 98 22.81 7.36 30.23
N LEU A 99 22.99 8.66 30.50
CA LEU A 99 22.01 9.48 31.22
C LEU A 99 20.67 9.54 30.48
N LEU A 100 20.67 9.81 29.16
CA LEU A 100 19.45 9.86 28.36
C LEU A 100 18.72 8.51 28.38
N THR A 101 19.48 7.43 28.24
CA THR A 101 18.99 6.05 28.30
C THR A 101 18.33 5.76 29.64
N GLU A 102 18.97 6.10 30.75
CA GLU A 102 18.43 5.87 32.09
C GLU A 102 17.20 6.73 32.39
N ILE A 103 17.18 7.99 31.96
CA ILE A 103 15.97 8.82 32.03
C ILE A 103 14.81 8.13 31.32
N LEU A 104 15.03 7.61 30.11
CA LEU A 104 13.98 6.92 29.36
C LEU A 104 13.59 5.57 30.00
N LYS A 105 14.54 4.83 30.56
CA LYS A 105 14.28 3.56 31.26
C LYS A 105 13.26 3.73 32.38
N LYS A 106 13.09 4.91 32.99
CA LYS A 106 11.95 5.18 33.88
C LYS A 106 10.61 4.79 33.24
N LYS A 107 10.34 5.16 31.98
CA LYS A 107 9.08 4.82 31.30
C LYS A 107 8.96 3.31 31.04
N ILE A 108 10.07 2.65 30.76
CA ILE A 108 10.15 1.23 30.40
C ILE A 108 10.00 0.34 31.66
N TYR A 109 10.75 0.63 32.70
CA TYR A 109 10.84 -0.13 33.96
C TYR A 109 10.00 0.45 35.11
N GLY A 110 9.38 1.62 34.92
CA GLY A 110 8.61 2.35 35.94
C GLY A 110 9.47 3.21 36.86
N ARG A 111 10.74 2.81 37.02
CA ARG A 111 11.76 3.51 37.80
C ARG A 111 13.14 3.37 37.16
N SER A 112 13.98 4.37 37.37
CA SER A 112 15.41 4.36 37.05
C SER A 112 16.14 5.27 38.03
N GLY A 113 17.42 5.02 38.21
CA GLY A 113 18.29 5.82 39.04
C GLY A 113 19.70 5.85 38.49
N VAL A 114 20.37 6.99 38.61
CA VAL A 114 21.80 7.11 38.27
C VAL A 114 22.53 7.91 39.34
N GLU A 115 23.79 7.57 39.53
CA GLU A 115 24.77 8.37 40.25
C GLU A 115 25.64 9.13 39.23
N MET A 116 25.64 10.47 39.35
CA MET A 116 26.45 11.35 38.51
C MET A 116 27.69 11.79 39.29
N THR A 117 28.86 11.53 38.71
CA THR A 117 30.14 11.94 39.28
C THR A 117 30.85 12.93 38.37
N PHE A 118 31.58 13.86 38.99
CA PHE A 118 32.21 15.03 38.35
C PHE A 118 33.68 15.18 38.73
N ASN A 119 34.25 14.19 39.42
CA ASN A 119 35.59 14.28 40.01
C ASN A 119 36.70 14.02 38.97
N ASP A 120 36.40 13.26 37.91
CA ASP A 120 37.31 12.86 36.83
C ASP A 120 36.55 12.87 35.50
N GLY A 121 36.06 14.07 35.13
CA GLY A 121 35.07 14.23 34.07
C GLY A 121 33.65 13.86 34.50
N PHE A 122 32.71 13.95 33.55
CA PHE A 122 31.31 13.60 33.76
C PHE A 122 31.10 12.11 33.52
N ASN A 123 30.70 11.39 34.56
CA ASN A 123 30.38 9.96 34.48
C ASN A 123 29.02 9.68 35.09
N VAL A 124 28.35 8.66 34.55
CA VAL A 124 26.98 8.28 34.93
C VAL A 124 26.98 6.78 35.20
N GLU A 125 26.66 6.42 36.44
CA GLU A 125 26.61 5.03 36.89
C GLU A 125 25.15 4.63 37.17
N PRO A 126 24.58 3.69 36.39
CA PRO A 126 23.23 3.20 36.60
C PRO A 126 23.05 2.46 37.92
N ILE A 127 22.01 2.83 38.67
CA ILE A 127 21.57 2.13 39.86
C ILE A 127 20.51 1.11 39.43
N PRO A 128 20.73 -0.20 39.63
CA PRO A 128 19.78 -1.20 39.17
C PRO A 128 18.39 -0.99 39.81
N ALA A 129 17.34 -1.01 38.99
CA ALA A 129 15.98 -0.66 39.41
C ALA A 129 15.48 -1.45 40.63
N LYS A 130 15.95 -2.69 40.81
CA LYS A 130 15.61 -3.53 41.97
C LYS A 130 16.10 -3.00 43.32
N HIS A 131 17.16 -2.18 43.33
CA HIS A 131 17.71 -1.57 44.55
C HIS A 131 17.01 -0.25 44.90
N ILE A 132 16.18 0.29 44.02
CA ILE A 132 15.51 1.58 44.21
C ILE A 132 14.18 1.38 44.93
N ASN A 133 14.10 1.83 46.20
CA ASN A 133 12.88 1.84 46.98
C ASN A 133 12.27 3.26 46.98
N LEU A 134 11.28 3.46 46.10
CA LEU A 134 10.58 4.75 45.95
C LEU A 134 9.63 5.09 47.10
N LYS A 135 9.17 4.08 47.85
CA LYS A 135 8.26 4.26 48.99
C LYS A 135 8.99 4.85 50.19
N ASN A 136 10.14 4.27 50.53
CA ASN A 136 10.97 4.72 51.64
C ASN A 136 12.00 5.78 51.23
N ARG A 137 12.14 6.03 49.92
CA ARG A 137 13.11 6.96 49.32
C ARG A 137 14.56 6.62 49.67
N THR A 138 14.87 5.32 49.59
CA THR A 138 16.18 4.77 49.88
C THR A 138 16.71 3.89 48.75
N ILE A 139 18.03 3.80 48.61
CA ILE A 139 18.73 2.80 47.78
C ILE A 139 19.17 1.65 48.70
N LEU A 140 18.73 0.44 48.39
CA LEU A 140 19.07 -0.77 49.16
C LEU A 140 20.49 -1.23 48.80
N ARG A 141 21.32 -1.59 49.80
CA ARG A 141 22.67 -2.11 49.55
C ARG A 141 22.60 -3.51 48.98
N GLN A 142 21.79 -4.37 49.58
CA GLN A 142 21.42 -5.67 49.04
C GLN A 142 19.94 -5.66 48.65
N ASP A 143 19.60 -6.41 47.61
CA ASP A 143 18.23 -6.49 47.09
C ASP A 143 17.23 -7.20 48.02
N THR A 144 17.70 -7.66 49.19
CA THR A 144 16.89 -8.25 50.27
C THR A 144 16.78 -7.37 51.51
N ASP A 145 17.48 -6.23 51.55
CA ASP A 145 17.50 -5.37 52.73
C ASP A 145 16.15 -4.65 52.94
N GLU A 146 15.74 -4.48 54.20
CA GLU A 146 14.53 -3.72 54.55
C GLU A 146 14.82 -2.21 54.69
N THR A 147 16.07 -1.86 54.95
CA THR A 147 16.56 -0.48 55.12
C THR A 147 17.64 -0.16 54.10
N GLY A 148 17.63 1.05 53.55
CA GLY A 148 18.63 1.51 52.59
C GLY A 148 19.21 2.87 52.94
N ILE A 149 20.05 3.38 52.03
CA ILE A 149 20.66 4.70 52.10
C ILE A 149 19.63 5.73 51.57
N PRO A 150 19.22 6.74 52.36
CA PRO A 150 18.34 7.80 51.87
C PRO A 150 18.99 8.56 50.70
N TYR A 151 18.24 8.79 49.62
CA TYR A 151 18.74 9.51 48.44
C TYR A 151 18.16 10.93 48.30
N GLU A 152 17.22 11.33 49.17
CA GLU A 152 16.62 12.67 49.07
C GLU A 152 17.61 13.78 49.42
N GLY A 153 17.64 14.81 48.57
CA GLY A 153 18.53 15.96 48.75
C GLY A 153 19.97 15.70 48.34
N ASP A 154 20.31 14.48 47.91
CA ASP A 154 21.61 14.19 47.31
C ASP A 154 21.70 14.82 45.91
N SER A 155 22.70 15.66 45.71
CA SER A 155 22.90 16.40 44.46
C SER A 155 23.56 15.58 43.35
N GLN A 156 24.06 14.37 43.66
CA GLN A 156 24.69 13.44 42.71
C GLN A 156 23.71 12.37 42.21
N LEU A 157 22.60 12.16 42.91
CA LEU A 157 21.65 11.09 42.59
C LEU A 157 20.45 11.62 41.83
N LEU A 158 20.19 11.07 40.65
CA LEU A 158 18.96 11.28 39.90
C LEU A 158 18.10 10.02 40.00
N ILE A 159 17.13 10.02 40.91
CA ILE A 159 16.14 8.93 41.04
C ILE A 159 14.81 9.35 40.45
N LEU A 160 14.30 8.55 39.51
CA LEU A 160 13.07 8.81 38.77
C LEU A 160 12.08 7.66 38.96
N GLY A 161 10.82 8.00 39.26
CA GLY A 161 9.77 7.00 39.45
C GLY A 161 8.65 7.49 40.34
N LYS A 162 7.58 6.71 40.42
CA LYS A 162 6.52 6.88 41.41
C LYS A 162 6.25 5.54 42.09
N ASP A 163 5.82 5.58 43.34
CA ASP A 163 5.41 4.35 44.02
C ASP A 163 4.28 3.67 43.24
N ARG A 164 4.34 2.33 43.16
CA ARG A 164 3.44 1.47 42.38
C ARG A 164 3.39 1.74 40.86
N ASP A 165 4.37 2.45 40.31
CA ASP A 165 4.63 2.52 38.85
C ASP A 165 5.71 1.48 38.48
N PHE A 166 5.35 0.54 37.61
CA PHE A 166 6.20 -0.57 37.18
C PHE A 166 6.49 -0.54 35.67
N GLY A 167 6.13 0.55 34.99
CA GLY A 167 6.49 0.80 33.60
C GLY A 167 5.76 -0.07 32.57
N LEU A 168 6.24 0.01 31.34
CA LEU A 168 5.67 -0.67 30.18
C LEU A 168 6.02 -2.15 30.13
N LEU A 169 7.20 -2.56 30.63
CA LEU A 169 7.60 -3.96 30.64
C LEU A 169 6.68 -4.84 31.47
N LEU A 170 6.10 -4.32 32.57
CA LEU A 170 5.10 -5.08 33.33
C LEU A 170 3.91 -5.51 32.46
N LYS A 171 3.50 -4.65 31.52
CA LYS A 171 2.37 -4.92 30.61
C LYS A 171 2.75 -5.89 29.49
N ALA A 172 4.00 -5.84 29.02
CA ALA A 172 4.51 -6.74 27.99
C ALA A 172 4.92 -8.12 28.53
N ALA A 173 5.23 -8.22 29.83
CA ALA A 173 5.69 -9.41 30.52
C ALA A 173 4.88 -10.69 30.26
N PRO A 174 3.52 -10.71 30.36
CA PRO A 174 2.76 -11.94 30.11
C PRO A 174 3.00 -12.49 28.70
N TYR A 175 3.03 -11.64 27.68
CA TYR A 175 3.23 -12.05 26.29
C TYR A 175 4.63 -12.60 26.02
N ALA A 176 5.66 -12.00 26.62
CA ALA A 176 7.02 -12.52 26.55
C ALA A 176 7.14 -13.90 27.21
N ILE A 177 6.51 -14.07 28.38
CA ILE A 177 6.46 -15.35 29.10
C ILE A 177 5.72 -16.41 28.26
N TYR A 178 4.54 -16.07 27.72
CA TYR A 178 3.76 -16.97 26.88
C TYR A 178 4.49 -17.40 25.62
N LYS A 179 5.11 -16.45 24.93
CA LYS A 179 5.90 -16.73 23.72
C LYS A 179 7.06 -17.66 24.02
N ARG A 180 7.86 -17.36 25.04
CA ARG A 180 9.06 -18.14 25.38
C ARG A 180 8.69 -19.55 25.89
N GLY A 181 7.63 -19.67 26.69
CA GLY A 181 7.09 -20.98 27.09
C GLY A 181 6.56 -21.77 25.89
N GLY A 182 5.70 -21.15 25.08
CA GLY A 182 5.09 -21.79 23.91
C GLY A 182 6.08 -22.20 22.82
N PHE A 183 7.21 -21.49 22.67
CA PHE A 183 8.31 -21.91 21.79
C PHE A 183 8.98 -23.22 22.24
N GLY A 184 9.15 -23.39 23.55
CA GLY A 184 9.67 -24.64 24.13
C GLY A 184 8.73 -25.81 23.87
N ASP A 185 7.44 -25.61 24.17
CA ASP A 185 6.39 -26.61 23.95
C ASP A 185 6.25 -26.97 22.46
N TRP A 186 6.34 -25.96 21.58
CA TRP A 186 6.29 -26.18 20.13
C TRP A 186 7.52 -26.94 19.62
N SER A 187 8.71 -26.63 20.13
CA SER A 187 9.92 -27.39 19.82
C SER A 187 9.80 -28.85 20.23
N GLN A 188 9.29 -29.11 21.44
CA GLN A 188 9.01 -30.48 21.90
C GLN A 188 7.96 -31.18 21.03
N TRP A 189 6.93 -30.45 20.60
CA TRP A 189 5.92 -30.99 19.70
C TRP A 189 6.51 -31.35 18.33
N ILE A 190 7.35 -30.49 17.75
CA ILE A 190 8.06 -30.78 16.49
C ILE A 190 9.00 -31.99 16.67
N GLU A 191 9.68 -32.11 17.80
CA GLU A 191 10.54 -33.25 18.08
C GLU A 191 9.77 -34.57 18.19
N LEU A 192 8.62 -34.56 18.89
CA LEU A 192 7.80 -35.74 19.13
C LEU A 192 6.98 -36.17 17.89
N PHE A 193 6.46 -35.21 17.12
CA PHE A 193 5.50 -35.46 16.03
C PHE A 193 6.06 -35.15 14.64
N GLY A 194 7.18 -34.44 14.53
CA GLY A 194 7.83 -34.11 13.25
C GLY A 194 8.75 -35.22 12.72
N MET A 195 9.13 -36.19 13.56
CA MET A 195 9.89 -37.37 13.14
C MET A 195 9.01 -38.62 13.09
N PRO A 196 9.07 -39.43 12.02
CA PRO A 196 8.26 -40.65 11.92
C PRO A 196 8.71 -41.69 12.96
N GLN A 197 7.77 -42.21 13.74
CA GLN A 197 8.04 -43.29 14.68
C GLN A 197 8.28 -44.61 13.93
N ARG A 198 9.40 -45.28 14.23
CA ARG A 198 9.76 -46.56 13.59
C ARG A 198 9.29 -47.73 14.45
N ILE A 199 8.38 -48.54 13.92
CA ILE A 199 7.85 -49.70 14.66
C ILE A 199 8.46 -50.98 14.08
N GLY A 200 9.25 -51.68 14.91
CA GLY A 200 9.82 -52.98 14.60
C GLY A 200 9.00 -54.10 15.19
N LYS A 201 8.51 -55.03 14.38
CA LYS A 201 7.79 -56.21 14.86
C LYS A 201 8.69 -57.44 14.82
N TYR A 202 8.89 -58.11 15.95
CA TYR A 202 9.66 -59.36 16.04
C TYR A 202 8.79 -60.53 16.52
N ASN A 203 9.23 -61.76 16.27
CA ASN A 203 8.54 -62.96 16.74
C ASN A 203 8.92 -63.23 18.20
N THR A 204 7.96 -63.45 19.10
CA THR A 204 8.24 -63.73 20.52
C THR A 204 9.18 -64.93 20.73
N TYR A 205 9.19 -65.89 19.81
CA TYR A 205 10.03 -67.09 19.88
C TYR A 205 11.47 -66.90 19.35
N ASP A 206 11.85 -65.71 18.89
CA ASP A 206 13.19 -65.41 18.37
C ASP A 206 13.81 -64.15 19.01
N PRO A 207 14.49 -64.31 20.17
CA PRO A 207 15.12 -63.21 20.90
C PRO A 207 16.32 -62.55 20.19
N GLU A 208 16.97 -63.26 19.26
CA GLU A 208 18.11 -62.73 18.50
C GLU A 208 17.64 -61.70 17.46
N SER A 209 16.51 -61.97 16.80
CA SER A 209 15.87 -61.01 15.90
C SER A 209 15.49 -59.69 16.59
N ARG A 210 15.13 -59.72 17.87
CA ARG A 210 14.86 -58.50 18.66
C ARG A 210 16.12 -57.64 18.79
N LYS A 211 17.23 -58.23 19.22
CA LYS A 211 18.50 -57.50 19.43
C LYS A 211 19.05 -56.90 18.13
N LEU A 212 18.98 -57.65 17.04
CA LEU A 212 19.39 -57.17 15.72
C LEU A 212 18.53 -55.99 15.24
N LEU A 213 17.22 -56.00 15.55
CA LEU A 213 16.33 -54.88 15.23
C LEU A 213 16.63 -53.64 16.08
N GLU A 214 16.88 -53.82 17.39
CA GLU A 214 17.28 -52.72 18.29
C GLU A 214 18.59 -52.09 17.81
N GLU A 215 19.61 -52.89 17.50
CA GLU A 215 20.91 -52.41 17.02
C GLU A 215 20.80 -51.73 15.64
N ALA A 216 19.94 -52.23 14.75
CA ALA A 216 19.67 -51.62 13.46
C ALA A 216 18.99 -50.24 13.60
N PHE A 217 18.04 -50.08 14.53
CA PHE A 217 17.40 -48.78 14.76
C PHE A 217 18.31 -47.76 15.43
N GLU A 218 19.15 -48.19 16.37
CA GLU A 218 20.17 -47.33 17.00
C GLU A 218 21.20 -46.83 15.97
N LYS A 219 21.67 -47.70 15.07
CA LYS A 219 22.60 -47.32 13.99
C LYS A 219 21.95 -46.45 12.91
N ALA A 220 20.65 -46.57 12.70
CA ALA A 220 19.90 -45.85 11.67
C ALA A 220 19.52 -44.41 12.05
N GLY A 221 19.91 -43.91 13.23
CA GLY A 221 19.80 -42.49 13.62
C GLY A 221 18.80 -42.21 14.74
N SER A 222 18.59 -40.91 15.04
CA SER A 222 17.96 -40.41 16.27
C SER A 222 16.43 -40.46 16.34
N ALA A 223 15.75 -40.93 15.29
CA ALA A 223 14.28 -40.99 15.28
C ALA A 223 13.75 -42.00 16.32
N PRO A 224 12.63 -41.72 17.01
CA PRO A 224 12.09 -42.63 18.01
C PRO A 224 11.69 -43.98 17.38
N TYR A 225 11.99 -45.08 18.08
CA TYR A 225 11.62 -46.44 17.66
C TYR A 225 10.99 -47.25 18.78
N VAL A 226 10.13 -48.20 18.41
CA VAL A 226 9.47 -49.11 19.33
C VAL A 226 9.58 -50.53 18.76
N VAL A 227 10.06 -51.47 19.56
CA VAL A 227 10.18 -52.89 19.17
C VAL A 227 9.13 -53.70 19.94
N ILE A 228 8.18 -54.29 19.21
CA ILE A 228 7.04 -55.01 19.80
C ILE A 228 6.98 -56.46 19.27
N PRO A 229 6.58 -57.42 20.12
CA PRO A 229 6.28 -58.77 19.65
C PRO A 229 5.03 -58.77 18.75
N LYS A 230 5.02 -59.61 17.71
CA LYS A 230 3.88 -59.72 16.77
C LYS A 230 2.57 -60.11 17.45
N GLU A 231 2.65 -60.78 18.60
CA GLU A 231 1.53 -61.27 19.39
C GLU A 231 0.97 -60.21 20.37
N ALA A 232 1.62 -59.05 20.50
CA ALA A 232 1.19 -57.97 21.37
C ALA A 232 0.55 -56.83 20.55
N ASP A 233 -0.67 -56.44 20.90
CA ASP A 233 -1.31 -55.24 20.35
C ASP A 233 -0.99 -54.04 21.24
N VAL A 234 -0.42 -52.99 20.63
CA VAL A 234 -0.14 -51.71 21.30
C VAL A 234 -0.88 -50.64 20.52
N GLU A 235 -1.99 -50.15 21.09
CA GLU A 235 -2.73 -49.02 20.54
C GLU A 235 -2.03 -47.71 20.90
N THR A 236 -1.31 -47.12 19.95
CA THR A 236 -0.92 -45.71 20.04
C THR A 236 -2.14 -44.88 19.65
N LYS A 237 -2.77 -44.18 20.60
CA LYS A 237 -3.84 -43.24 20.26
C LYS A 237 -3.22 -42.08 19.48
N ASP A 238 -3.58 -41.94 18.20
CA ASP A 238 -3.21 -40.78 17.39
C ASP A 238 -3.66 -39.50 18.11
N GLY A 239 -2.68 -38.75 18.64
CA GLY A 239 -2.92 -37.39 19.11
C GLY A 239 -3.44 -36.56 17.93
N GLY A 240 -4.46 -35.73 18.18
CA GLY A 240 -5.25 -35.07 17.13
C GLY A 240 -4.41 -34.43 16.01
N THR A 241 -4.96 -34.45 14.79
CA THR A 241 -4.37 -34.03 13.50
C THR A 241 -4.05 -32.52 13.37
N GLY A 242 -3.83 -31.81 14.47
CA GLY A 242 -3.47 -30.40 14.46
C GLY A 242 -2.14 -30.17 13.75
N SER A 243 -2.15 -29.33 12.71
CA SER A 243 -1.03 -29.06 11.79
C SER A 243 0.16 -28.29 12.38
N GLY A 244 0.25 -28.14 13.72
CA GLY A 244 1.25 -27.32 14.40
C GLY A 244 1.17 -25.81 14.12
N SER A 245 0.24 -25.35 13.27
CA SER A 245 0.13 -23.93 12.88
C SER A 245 -0.33 -23.02 14.02
N SER A 246 -1.15 -23.54 14.94
CA SER A 246 -1.67 -22.82 16.10
C SER A 246 -0.57 -22.29 17.03
N TYR A 247 0.57 -22.99 17.13
CA TYR A 247 1.73 -22.50 17.90
C TYR A 247 2.37 -21.28 17.26
N ASN A 248 2.51 -21.25 15.93
CA ASN A 248 3.04 -20.09 15.23
C ASN A 248 2.04 -18.91 15.25
N GLU A 249 0.74 -19.16 15.14
CA GLU A 249 -0.30 -18.14 15.31
C GLU A 249 -0.27 -17.53 16.72
N PHE A 250 -0.15 -18.37 17.76
CA PHE A 250 -0.02 -17.92 19.14
C PHE A 250 1.26 -17.10 19.35
N ARG A 251 2.39 -17.55 18.80
CA ARG A 251 3.65 -16.80 18.79
C ARG A 251 3.48 -15.43 18.12
N GLN A 252 2.85 -15.37 16.95
CA GLN A 252 2.63 -14.13 16.19
C GLN A 252 1.77 -13.15 17.00
N ALA A 253 0.66 -13.63 17.58
CA ALA A 253 -0.19 -12.82 18.45
C ALA A 253 0.60 -12.21 19.64
N ASN A 254 1.45 -13.01 20.30
CA ASN A 254 2.29 -12.50 21.39
C ASN A 254 3.29 -11.43 20.91
N ASN A 255 3.90 -11.59 19.72
CA ASN A 255 4.79 -10.57 19.16
C ASN A 255 4.03 -9.26 18.87
N GLU A 256 2.84 -9.36 18.27
CA GLU A 256 2.01 -8.21 17.94
C GLU A 256 1.61 -7.43 19.20
N GLU A 257 1.12 -8.10 20.23
CA GLU A 257 0.75 -7.47 21.51
C GLU A 257 1.93 -6.78 22.21
N MET A 258 3.13 -7.39 22.17
CA MET A 258 4.35 -6.75 22.69
C MET A 258 4.70 -5.47 21.92
N LEU A 259 4.66 -5.52 20.58
CA LEU A 259 4.98 -4.37 19.72
C LEU A 259 3.95 -3.24 19.88
N ILE A 260 2.66 -3.56 19.94
CA ILE A 260 1.60 -2.58 20.22
C ILE A 260 1.81 -1.94 21.60
N THR A 261 2.20 -2.74 22.60
CA THR A 261 2.44 -2.23 23.96
C THR A 261 3.61 -1.25 24.01
N ILE A 262 4.72 -1.56 23.33
CA ILE A 262 5.95 -0.75 23.39
C ILE A 262 5.94 0.40 22.37
N LEU A 263 5.69 0.10 21.09
CA LEU A 263 5.76 1.02 19.95
C LEU A 263 4.40 1.60 19.53
N GLY A 264 3.28 0.93 19.88
CA GLY A 264 1.94 1.34 19.44
C GLY A 264 1.53 0.81 18.06
N GLN A 265 2.38 0.03 17.39
CA GLN A 265 2.16 -0.54 16.07
C GLN A 265 2.90 -1.87 15.90
N THR A 266 2.57 -2.67 14.88
CA THR A 266 3.13 -4.02 14.63
C THR A 266 3.97 -4.16 13.35
N MET A 267 3.69 -3.34 12.33
CA MET A 267 4.12 -3.57 10.95
C MET A 267 5.59 -3.25 10.64
N THR A 268 6.28 -2.39 11.41
CA THR A 268 7.72 -2.15 11.15
C THR A 268 8.59 -3.32 11.58
N THR A 269 8.04 -4.30 12.33
CA THR A 269 8.82 -5.40 12.93
C THR A 269 8.28 -6.79 12.56
N VAL A 270 6.99 -6.93 12.21
CA VAL A 270 6.39 -8.18 11.70
C VAL A 270 5.80 -7.92 10.32
N GLN A 271 6.55 -8.21 9.26
CA GLN A 271 6.11 -7.94 7.89
C GLN A 271 5.21 -9.07 7.36
N GLY A 272 3.95 -8.74 7.03
CA GLY A 272 3.08 -9.55 6.18
C GLY A 272 3.08 -9.06 4.73
N GLU A 273 2.92 -9.96 3.76
CA GLU A 273 3.06 -9.73 2.30
C GLU A 273 2.01 -8.82 1.62
N LYS A 274 1.33 -7.91 2.33
CA LYS A 274 0.26 -7.08 1.73
C LYS A 274 0.26 -5.61 2.21
N GLY A 275 0.40 -4.67 1.26
CA GLY A 275 -0.05 -3.27 1.39
C GLY A 275 0.91 -2.30 2.09
N ALA A 276 2.14 -2.15 1.59
CA ALA A 276 3.25 -1.60 2.37
C ALA A 276 3.37 -0.06 2.53
N ARG A 277 2.68 0.79 1.75
CA ARG A 277 3.00 2.25 1.76
C ARG A 277 2.09 3.10 2.66
N SER A 278 0.78 3.11 2.44
CA SER A 278 -0.16 3.90 3.26
C SER A 278 -0.27 3.37 4.68
N LEU A 279 -0.12 2.06 4.86
CA LEU A 279 -0.06 1.44 6.18
C LEU A 279 1.26 1.82 6.87
N GLY A 280 2.38 1.80 6.15
CA GLY A 280 3.69 2.22 6.65
C GLY A 280 3.72 3.68 7.10
N GLU A 281 3.08 4.60 6.36
CA GLU A 281 2.97 6.02 6.73
C GLU A 281 2.19 6.22 8.04
N VAL A 282 1.02 5.57 8.18
CA VAL A 282 0.22 5.64 9.42
C VAL A 282 0.99 5.02 10.61
N HIS A 283 1.69 3.91 10.40
CA HIS A 283 2.49 3.30 11.45
C HIS A 283 3.69 4.16 11.86
N LYS A 284 4.35 4.79 10.89
CA LYS A 284 5.43 5.75 11.15
C LYS A 284 4.91 6.94 11.94
N GLU A 285 3.74 7.49 11.61
CA GLU A 285 3.13 8.59 12.35
C GLU A 285 2.84 8.23 13.82
N VAL A 286 2.31 7.02 14.07
CA VAL A 286 2.06 6.52 15.44
C VAL A 286 3.36 6.36 16.22
N GLU A 287 4.39 5.80 15.58
CA GLU A 287 5.72 5.61 16.17
C GLU A 287 6.40 6.96 16.47
N GLU A 288 6.40 7.89 15.51
CA GLU A 288 6.88 9.27 15.70
C GLU A 288 6.11 9.98 16.83
N GLY A 289 4.81 9.71 16.98
CA GLY A 289 4.00 10.18 18.10
C GLY A 289 4.51 9.72 19.47
N LYS A 290 4.94 8.46 19.59
CA LYS A 290 5.56 7.92 20.81
C LYS A 290 6.95 8.54 21.03
N ASN A 291 7.77 8.59 19.99
CA ASN A 291 9.13 9.15 20.07
C ASN A 291 9.09 10.61 20.52
N LYS A 292 8.18 11.41 19.97
CA LYS A 292 7.95 12.81 20.39
C LYS A 292 7.52 12.93 21.86
N SER A 293 6.75 11.98 22.38
CA SER A 293 6.39 11.93 23.80
C SER A 293 7.59 11.59 24.70
N ASP A 294 8.52 10.79 24.19
CA ASP A 294 9.76 10.43 24.89
C ASP A 294 10.75 11.60 24.92
N LEU A 295 11.02 12.24 23.79
CA LEU A 295 11.84 13.46 23.71
C LEU A 295 11.33 14.54 24.67
N ARG A 296 10.02 14.81 24.67
CA ARG A 296 9.41 15.78 25.60
C ARG A 296 9.57 15.39 27.07
N TYR A 297 9.56 14.09 27.38
CA TYR A 297 9.75 13.63 28.75
C TYR A 297 11.21 13.81 29.18
N VAL A 298 12.16 13.39 28.34
CA VAL A 298 13.60 13.52 28.60
C VAL A 298 13.98 14.98 28.76
N GLN A 299 13.54 15.85 27.85
CA GLN A 299 13.75 17.29 27.93
C GLN A 299 13.24 17.90 29.24
N ARG A 300 12.08 17.46 29.73
CA ARG A 300 11.54 17.93 31.02
C ARG A 300 12.39 17.48 32.18
N VAL A 301 12.86 16.23 32.17
CA VAL A 301 13.73 15.72 33.25
C VAL A 301 15.07 16.45 33.25
N LEU A 302 15.69 16.63 32.08
CA LEU A 302 16.93 17.39 31.96
C LEU A 302 16.77 18.81 32.54
N ASN A 303 15.74 19.55 32.12
CA ASN A 303 15.53 20.91 32.59
C ASN A 303 15.10 21.02 34.07
N GLN A 304 14.29 20.09 34.56
CA GLN A 304 13.74 20.18 35.93
C GLN A 304 14.65 19.58 37.00
N LYS A 305 15.53 18.65 36.63
CA LYS A 305 16.32 17.86 37.58
C LYS A 305 17.81 17.97 37.33
N VAL A 306 18.26 17.79 36.09
CA VAL A 306 19.71 17.77 35.76
C VAL A 306 20.28 19.18 35.68
N LEU A 307 19.57 20.12 35.07
CA LEU A 307 20.02 21.50 34.93
C LEU A 307 20.37 22.16 36.28
N PRO A 308 19.53 22.10 37.33
CA PRO A 308 19.92 22.60 38.65
C PRO A 308 21.15 21.91 39.25
N MET A 309 21.39 20.63 38.93
CA MET A 309 22.56 19.88 39.39
C MET A 309 23.84 20.33 38.69
N LEU A 310 23.76 20.70 37.41
CA LEU A 310 24.87 21.28 36.64
C LEU A 310 25.17 22.70 37.12
N GLU A 311 24.12 23.52 37.32
CA GLU A 311 24.24 24.90 37.83
C GLU A 311 24.95 24.95 39.20
N ALA A 312 24.55 24.06 40.12
CA ALA A 312 25.17 23.95 41.44
C ALA A 312 26.66 23.58 41.41
N ARG A 313 27.16 23.07 40.27
CA ARG A 313 28.55 22.65 40.05
C ARG A 313 29.36 23.66 39.24
N GLY A 314 28.77 24.79 38.89
CA GLY A 314 29.45 25.88 38.19
C GLY A 314 29.46 25.75 36.67
N TYR A 315 28.70 24.81 36.09
CA TYR A 315 28.51 24.79 34.64
C TYR A 315 27.70 26.00 34.18
N PRO A 316 27.98 26.58 32.99
CA PRO A 316 27.33 27.79 32.47
C PRO A 316 25.91 27.51 31.95
N VAL A 317 25.01 27.08 32.83
CA VAL A 317 23.63 26.71 32.49
C VAL A 317 22.55 27.67 33.01
N THR A 318 22.93 28.70 33.76
CA THR A 318 21.99 29.67 34.34
C THR A 318 21.14 30.35 33.28
N GLY A 319 19.81 30.30 33.46
CA GLY A 319 18.85 30.92 32.53
C GLY A 319 18.68 30.18 31.18
N GLY A 320 19.47 29.14 30.92
CA GLY A 320 19.36 28.32 29.73
C GLY A 320 18.39 27.15 29.86
N LYS A 321 18.27 26.35 28.80
CA LYS A 321 17.43 25.16 28.76
C LYS A 321 17.90 24.17 27.69
N PHE A 322 17.72 22.89 27.99
CA PHE A 322 17.83 21.80 27.02
C PHE A 322 16.60 21.77 26.11
N ILE A 323 16.83 21.63 24.81
CA ILE A 323 15.80 21.57 23.79
C ILE A 323 16.16 20.49 22.78
N PHE A 324 15.20 19.64 22.42
CA PHE A 324 15.28 18.92 21.16
C PHE A 324 14.74 19.86 20.07
N PRO A 325 15.59 20.52 19.26
CA PRO A 325 15.12 21.31 18.14
C PRO A 325 14.15 20.48 17.31
N LYS A 326 13.12 21.15 16.78
CA LYS A 326 12.33 20.49 15.74
C LYS A 326 13.31 20.23 14.61
N ALA A 327 13.54 18.96 14.28
CA ALA A 327 14.28 18.59 13.08
C ALA A 327 13.79 19.50 11.95
N ALA A 328 14.71 20.28 11.38
CA ALA A 328 14.38 21.07 10.21
C ALA A 328 13.80 20.10 9.20
N GLU A 329 12.59 20.38 8.68
CA GLU A 329 12.12 19.67 7.51
C GLU A 329 13.26 19.73 6.50
N GLN A 330 13.75 18.56 6.04
CA GLN A 330 14.85 18.51 5.09
C GLN A 330 14.37 19.19 3.80
N LEU A 331 14.61 20.49 3.70
CA LEU A 331 14.28 21.27 2.52
C LEU A 331 15.15 20.72 1.40
N SER A 332 14.49 20.17 0.39
CA SER A 332 15.11 19.76 -0.86
C SER A 332 15.84 20.95 -1.49
N VAL A 333 16.81 20.67 -2.37
CA VAL A 333 17.53 21.72 -3.11
C VAL A 333 16.55 22.64 -3.83
N ALA A 334 15.42 22.10 -4.33
CA ALA A 334 14.36 22.88 -4.97
C ALA A 334 13.66 23.85 -4.01
N GLU A 335 13.38 23.45 -2.77
CA GLU A 335 12.74 24.30 -1.77
C GLU A 335 13.70 25.38 -1.26
N VAL A 336 14.99 25.08 -1.13
CA VAL A 336 16.00 26.08 -0.76
C VAL A 336 16.19 27.12 -1.88
N VAL A 337 16.15 26.71 -3.15
CA VAL A 337 16.15 27.65 -4.29
C VAL A 337 14.89 28.52 -4.29
N GLN A 338 13.71 27.93 -4.08
CA GLN A 338 12.46 28.70 -3.97
C GLN A 338 12.46 29.68 -2.79
N LEU A 339 13.10 29.31 -1.67
CA LEU A 339 13.27 30.20 -0.52
C LEU A 339 14.28 31.31 -0.80
N SER A 340 15.33 31.06 -1.58
CA SER A 340 16.31 32.08 -1.97
C SER A 340 15.71 33.22 -2.80
N ASP A 341 14.58 32.97 -3.49
CA ASP A 341 13.82 34.00 -4.20
C ASP A 341 13.03 34.93 -3.26
N ILE A 342 12.86 34.54 -1.99
CA ILE A 342 11.99 35.21 -1.01
C ILE A 342 12.81 35.76 0.17
N MET A 343 13.96 35.17 0.48
CA MET A 343 14.86 35.60 1.56
C MET A 343 16.32 35.34 1.20
N ASP A 344 17.22 36.21 1.66
CA ASP A 344 18.66 36.06 1.42
C ASP A 344 19.22 34.84 2.16
N ILE A 345 19.75 33.87 1.41
CA ILE A 345 20.40 32.67 1.96
C ILE A 345 21.90 32.75 1.68
N PRO A 346 22.77 32.80 2.71
CA PRO A 346 24.22 32.84 2.52
C PRO A 346 24.73 31.61 1.75
N GLN A 347 25.68 31.80 0.84
CA GLN A 347 26.28 30.70 0.08
C GLN A 347 26.99 29.69 1.00
N SER A 348 27.61 30.17 2.09
CA SER A 348 28.24 29.33 3.12
C SER A 348 27.27 28.32 3.74
N TYR A 349 26.02 28.73 3.97
CA TYR A 349 24.97 27.85 4.50
C TYR A 349 24.67 26.68 3.54
N LEU A 350 24.73 26.88 2.23
CA LEU A 350 24.54 25.80 1.24
C LEU A 350 25.73 24.84 1.20
N HIS A 351 26.95 25.37 1.31
CA HIS A 351 28.17 24.56 1.39
C HIS A 351 28.16 23.67 2.63
N GLU A 352 27.77 24.21 3.78
CA GLU A 352 27.67 23.49 5.04
C GLU A 352 26.53 22.47 5.02
N LYS A 353 25.30 22.89 4.67
CA LYS A 353 24.10 22.04 4.66
C LYS A 353 24.22 20.81 3.76
N TYR A 354 24.89 20.94 2.60
CA TYR A 354 25.05 19.85 1.64
C TYR A 354 26.46 19.25 1.67
N SER A 355 27.30 19.65 2.63
CA SER A 355 28.71 19.22 2.74
C SER A 355 29.49 19.37 1.42
N ILE A 356 29.21 20.44 0.67
CA ILE A 356 29.89 20.80 -0.57
C ILE A 356 31.12 21.64 -0.20
N PRO A 357 32.35 21.20 -0.49
CA PRO A 357 33.54 21.98 -0.15
C PRO A 357 33.56 23.30 -0.93
N VAL A 358 34.08 24.36 -0.28
CA VAL A 358 34.35 25.63 -0.96
C VAL A 358 35.57 25.41 -1.88
N PRO A 359 35.45 25.69 -3.19
CA PRO A 359 36.57 25.49 -4.11
C PRO A 359 37.75 26.38 -3.72
N LYS A 360 38.97 25.83 -3.73
CA LYS A 360 40.20 26.59 -3.51
C LYS A 360 40.54 27.44 -4.74
N ASP A 361 41.38 28.47 -4.57
CA ASP A 361 41.80 29.34 -5.68
C ASP A 361 42.38 28.52 -6.85
N GLY A 362 41.74 28.62 -8.01
CA GLY A 362 42.11 27.89 -9.23
C GLY A 362 41.52 26.48 -9.36
N GLU A 363 40.72 26.00 -8.41
CA GLU A 363 40.07 24.69 -8.48
C GLU A 363 38.91 24.70 -9.49
N PRO A 364 38.87 23.76 -10.46
CA PRO A 364 37.82 23.74 -11.46
C PRO A 364 36.45 23.45 -10.83
N VAL A 365 35.56 24.45 -10.88
CA VAL A 365 34.21 24.39 -10.33
C VAL A 365 33.26 23.68 -11.29
N ALA A 366 32.47 22.73 -10.79
CA ALA A 366 31.42 22.07 -11.55
C ALA A 366 30.30 23.08 -11.90
N LYS A 367 30.31 23.60 -13.13
CA LYS A 367 29.27 24.49 -13.67
C LYS A 367 28.46 23.75 -14.73
N ARG A 368 27.14 23.99 -14.75
CA ARG A 368 26.28 23.62 -15.87
C ARG A 368 26.78 24.37 -17.10
N ALA A 369 27.13 23.68 -18.18
CA ALA A 369 27.56 24.32 -19.41
C ALA A 369 26.41 25.21 -19.93
N SER A 370 26.58 26.52 -19.80
CA SER A 370 25.71 27.50 -20.43
C SER A 370 25.89 27.37 -21.94
N SER A 371 24.89 26.83 -22.63
CA SER A 371 24.81 26.91 -24.08
C SER A 371 24.79 28.38 -24.49
N GLN A 372 25.89 28.86 -25.06
CA GLN A 372 25.94 30.15 -25.75
C GLN A 372 24.84 30.18 -26.81
N ALA A 373 23.86 31.05 -26.59
CA ALA A 373 22.88 31.40 -27.60
C ALA A 373 23.58 32.14 -28.74
N ALA A 374 23.41 31.64 -29.96
CA ALA A 374 23.73 32.38 -31.17
C ALA A 374 22.86 33.65 -31.22
N ARG A 375 23.51 34.81 -31.27
CA ARG A 375 22.86 36.10 -31.52
C ARG A 375 22.24 36.11 -32.91
N PHE A 376 20.93 36.31 -32.98
CA PHE A 376 20.28 36.98 -34.10
C PHE A 376 19.63 38.25 -33.56
N ASP A 377 19.97 39.36 -34.19
CA ASP A 377 19.58 40.72 -33.86
C ASP A 377 18.23 41.05 -34.54
N ALA A 378 17.24 41.53 -33.78
CA ALA A 378 16.09 42.28 -34.28
C ALA A 378 15.22 42.81 -33.12
N GLY A 379 15.21 44.14 -32.97
CA GLY A 379 14.00 44.93 -32.69
C GLY A 379 13.59 45.14 -31.23
N GLU A 380 13.74 46.38 -30.77
CA GLU A 380 13.13 46.94 -29.56
C GLU A 380 11.59 46.83 -29.59
N ASP A 381 10.99 46.46 -28.45
CA ASP A 381 9.59 46.74 -28.11
C ASP A 381 9.58 47.59 -26.82
N PRO A 382 8.83 48.71 -26.77
CA PRO A 382 8.67 49.52 -25.58
C PRO A 382 7.54 48.99 -24.66
N GLU A 383 7.84 49.09 -23.35
CA GLU A 383 6.98 49.24 -22.17
C GLU A 383 5.49 48.82 -22.21
N GLY A 384 5.12 47.98 -21.24
CA GLY A 384 3.71 47.83 -20.81
C GLY A 384 3.40 46.56 -20.01
N GLU A 385 4.11 46.25 -18.92
CA GLU A 385 3.63 45.29 -17.92
C GLU A 385 2.67 45.99 -16.94
N GLU A 386 1.36 45.80 -17.15
CA GLU A 386 0.38 45.99 -16.09
C GLU A 386 0.46 44.80 -15.11
N THR A 387 0.73 45.14 -13.86
CA THR A 387 0.69 44.31 -12.67
C THR A 387 -0.67 43.64 -12.47
N ILE A 388 -0.71 42.32 -12.27
CA ILE A 388 -1.86 41.65 -11.66
C ILE A 388 -1.42 40.97 -10.36
N SER A 389 -1.96 41.54 -9.29
CA SER A 389 -2.05 41.15 -7.88
C SER A 389 -1.75 39.69 -7.48
N ASN A 390 -0.96 39.57 -6.41
CA ASN A 390 -0.78 38.40 -5.56
C ASN A 390 -2.08 38.03 -4.82
N ALA A 391 -2.85 37.13 -5.40
CA ALA A 391 -3.69 36.15 -4.69
C ALA A 391 -3.95 35.00 -5.68
N ASP A 392 -3.80 33.76 -5.25
CA ASP A 392 -3.96 32.52 -6.03
C ASP A 392 -2.79 32.12 -6.95
N ARG A 393 -1.61 31.88 -6.36
CA ARG A 393 -0.62 30.99 -7.02
C ARG A 393 -1.06 29.54 -6.86
N ASN A 394 -1.55 29.02 -7.97
CA ASN A 394 -2.50 27.93 -8.10
C ASN A 394 -1.84 26.54 -8.09
N PHE A 395 -2.55 25.56 -7.53
CA PHE A 395 -2.34 24.09 -7.56
C PHE A 395 -1.83 23.50 -8.89
N PHE A 396 -1.99 24.23 -9.99
CA PHE A 396 -1.52 23.95 -11.34
C PHE A 396 0.01 23.92 -11.51
N MET A 397 0.79 24.74 -10.78
CA MET A 397 2.27 24.74 -10.91
C MET A 397 2.93 23.58 -10.15
N ARG A 398 2.45 23.25 -8.93
CA ARG A 398 2.87 22.03 -8.20
C ARG A 398 2.57 20.74 -8.99
N LEU A 399 1.54 20.76 -9.83
CA LEU A 399 1.19 19.64 -10.71
C LEU A 399 2.05 19.55 -11.97
N TRP A 400 2.62 20.67 -12.42
CA TRP A 400 3.53 20.68 -13.55
C TRP A 400 4.87 20.06 -13.14
N ASP A 401 5.43 20.43 -11.99
CA ASP A 401 6.66 19.83 -11.43
C ASP A 401 6.53 18.31 -11.16
N PHE A 402 5.31 17.83 -10.92
CA PHE A 402 4.98 16.41 -10.75
C PHE A 402 5.05 15.59 -12.06
N PHE A 403 4.95 16.25 -13.23
CA PHE A 403 4.80 15.64 -14.55
C PHE A 403 5.82 16.13 -15.59
N VAL A 404 6.79 16.95 -15.19
CA VAL A 404 7.90 17.36 -16.04
C VAL A 404 8.71 16.13 -16.41
N GLN A 405 8.95 15.99 -17.70
CA GLN A 405 9.85 15.01 -18.32
C GLN A 405 11.15 14.97 -17.49
N ALA A 406 11.53 13.78 -17.02
CA ALA A 406 12.64 13.62 -16.09
C ALA A 406 13.89 14.37 -16.61
N PRO A 407 14.48 15.30 -15.83
CA PRO A 407 15.88 15.65 -16.02
C PRO A 407 16.69 14.36 -15.91
N GLN A 408 17.63 14.15 -16.83
CA GLN A 408 18.45 12.92 -16.99
C GLN A 408 19.43 12.64 -15.82
N VAL A 409 19.00 12.76 -14.56
CA VAL A 409 19.87 12.65 -13.38
C VAL A 409 19.27 11.69 -12.33
N GLY A 410 18.66 10.60 -12.79
CA GLY A 410 18.30 9.45 -11.95
C GLY A 410 19.36 8.35 -12.05
N ALA A 411 18.94 7.07 -12.01
CA ALA A 411 19.80 5.89 -12.15
C ALA A 411 20.65 5.80 -13.47
N SER A 412 20.61 6.83 -14.31
CA SER A 412 21.35 7.00 -15.57
C SER A 412 22.54 7.95 -15.44
N VAL A 413 23.39 7.78 -14.42
CA VAL A 413 24.68 8.50 -14.34
C VAL A 413 25.62 7.98 -15.45
N GLY A 414 25.56 8.62 -16.62
CA GLY A 414 26.54 8.56 -17.70
C GLY A 414 26.79 7.20 -18.35
N LYS A 415 25.96 6.80 -19.34
CA LYS A 415 26.33 6.08 -20.59
C LYS A 415 25.07 5.64 -21.38
N ALA A 416 25.29 5.34 -22.67
CA ALA A 416 24.39 4.95 -23.77
C ALA A 416 22.99 4.34 -23.44
N PRO A 417 22.00 4.50 -24.36
CA PRO A 417 20.66 3.91 -24.20
C PRO A 417 20.73 2.41 -23.91
N ILE A 418 19.94 1.96 -22.94
CA ILE A 418 19.89 0.56 -22.50
C ILE A 418 19.19 -0.24 -23.59
N ARG A 419 19.96 -1.05 -24.33
CA ARG A 419 19.44 -2.01 -25.33
C ARG A 419 19.36 -3.39 -24.69
N LEU A 420 18.14 -3.89 -24.52
CA LEU A 420 17.89 -5.26 -24.07
C LEU A 420 17.80 -6.21 -25.27
N SER A 421 18.07 -7.49 -25.04
CA SER A 421 17.78 -8.55 -26.01
C SER A 421 16.27 -8.77 -26.15
N ASP A 422 15.84 -9.37 -27.26
CA ASP A 422 14.42 -9.64 -27.53
C ASP A 422 13.76 -10.56 -26.48
N ASP A 423 14.57 -11.38 -25.80
CA ASP A 423 14.14 -12.34 -24.76
C ASP A 423 13.93 -11.72 -23.37
N ALA A 424 14.19 -10.41 -23.20
CA ALA A 424 13.99 -9.73 -21.92
C ALA A 424 12.52 -9.77 -21.47
N THR A 425 12.32 -9.94 -20.17
CA THR A 425 11.00 -9.96 -19.52
C THR A 425 10.28 -8.62 -19.70
N MET A 426 8.96 -8.61 -19.60
CA MET A 426 8.17 -7.37 -19.69
C MET A 426 8.59 -6.32 -18.65
N SER A 427 8.94 -6.76 -17.43
CA SER A 427 9.46 -5.89 -16.37
C SER A 427 10.80 -5.25 -16.72
N GLU A 428 11.71 -6.00 -17.34
CA GLU A 428 13.01 -5.47 -17.79
C GLU A 428 12.82 -4.48 -18.95
N LYS A 429 11.98 -4.82 -19.92
CA LYS A 429 11.63 -3.94 -21.05
C LYS A 429 11.01 -2.64 -20.54
N LEU A 430 10.10 -2.73 -19.58
CA LEU A 430 9.48 -1.56 -18.97
C LEU A 430 10.49 -0.71 -18.18
N ALA A 431 11.34 -1.33 -17.36
CA ALA A 431 12.40 -0.63 -16.64
C ALA A 431 13.38 0.08 -17.60
N ALA A 432 13.79 -0.58 -18.69
CA ALA A 432 14.64 0.04 -19.69
C ALA A 432 13.96 1.23 -20.38
N ARG A 433 12.67 1.12 -20.75
CA ARG A 433 11.91 2.25 -21.32
C ARG A 433 11.77 3.42 -20.35
N ILE A 434 11.64 3.16 -19.04
CA ILE A 434 11.61 4.21 -18.01
C ILE A 434 13.00 4.87 -17.89
N ALA A 435 14.05 4.07 -17.81
CA ALA A 435 15.42 4.58 -17.70
C ALA A 435 15.89 5.36 -18.94
N ASN A 436 15.44 4.96 -20.14
CA ASN A 436 15.71 5.66 -21.39
C ASN A 436 14.85 6.93 -21.58
N GLY A 437 13.80 7.11 -20.76
CA GLY A 437 12.84 8.20 -20.92
C GLY A 437 11.86 8.01 -22.08
N ASP A 438 11.75 6.79 -22.60
CA ASP A 438 10.82 6.41 -23.68
C ASP A 438 9.37 6.39 -23.20
N THR A 439 9.18 6.21 -21.89
CA THR A 439 7.87 6.24 -21.23
C THR A 439 7.67 7.59 -20.57
N GLY A 440 6.74 8.38 -21.12
CA GLY A 440 6.33 9.65 -20.53
C GLY A 440 5.45 9.41 -19.31
N LYS A 441 4.16 9.72 -19.43
CA LYS A 441 3.17 9.54 -18.34
C LYS A 441 2.44 8.20 -18.40
N PHE A 442 2.57 7.46 -19.49
CA PHE A 442 1.79 6.28 -19.81
C PHE A 442 2.62 5.34 -20.68
N ASP A 443 2.43 4.02 -20.50
CA ASP A 443 3.08 2.99 -21.31
C ASP A 443 2.02 2.16 -22.04
N ALA A 444 1.99 2.26 -23.37
CA ALA A 444 0.99 1.64 -24.21
C ALA A 444 1.07 0.10 -24.21
N GLU A 445 2.27 -0.46 -24.08
CA GLU A 445 2.48 -1.90 -24.06
C GLU A 445 1.97 -2.51 -22.74
N LEU A 446 2.30 -1.90 -21.60
CA LEU A 446 1.79 -2.28 -20.28
C LEU A 446 0.26 -2.17 -20.21
N PHE A 447 -0.31 -1.08 -20.74
CA PHE A 447 -1.76 -0.95 -20.85
C PHE A 447 -2.38 -2.08 -21.66
N SER A 448 -1.80 -2.37 -22.82
CA SER A 448 -2.29 -3.44 -23.70
C SER A 448 -2.18 -4.81 -23.03
N PHE A 449 -1.09 -5.08 -22.31
CA PHE A 449 -0.88 -6.31 -21.53
C PHE A 449 -1.99 -6.48 -20.47
N ILE A 450 -2.19 -5.46 -19.62
CA ILE A 450 -3.19 -5.49 -18.54
C ILE A 450 -4.61 -5.61 -19.11
N ALA A 451 -4.96 -4.79 -20.10
CA ALA A 451 -6.29 -4.77 -20.68
C ALA A 451 -6.62 -6.09 -21.40
N THR A 452 -5.67 -6.63 -22.16
CA THR A 452 -5.86 -7.91 -22.88
C THR A 452 -6.10 -9.05 -21.91
N ASP A 453 -5.36 -9.11 -20.80
CA ASP A 453 -5.56 -10.15 -19.78
C ASP A 453 -6.99 -10.10 -19.22
N PHE A 454 -7.47 -8.93 -18.80
CA PHE A 454 -8.85 -8.79 -18.29
C PHE A 454 -9.92 -9.11 -19.33
N LEU A 455 -9.76 -8.61 -20.56
CA LEU A 455 -10.73 -8.83 -21.63
C LEU A 455 -10.82 -10.30 -22.01
N ASN A 456 -9.70 -11.01 -22.07
CA ASN A 456 -9.68 -12.45 -22.33
C ASN A 456 -10.47 -13.22 -21.26
N GLY A 457 -10.29 -12.85 -19.99
CA GLY A 457 -11.04 -13.44 -18.88
C GLY A 457 -12.55 -13.23 -19.01
N VAL A 458 -12.98 -11.97 -19.19
CA VAL A 458 -14.39 -11.62 -19.29
C VAL A 458 -15.04 -12.23 -20.54
N GLN A 459 -14.41 -12.12 -21.71
CA GLN A 459 -14.93 -12.71 -22.94
C GLN A 459 -15.04 -14.23 -22.85
N THR A 460 -14.09 -14.89 -22.19
CA THR A 460 -14.13 -16.35 -21.96
C THR A 460 -15.28 -16.74 -21.04
N ALA A 461 -15.54 -15.97 -19.99
CA ALA A 461 -16.68 -16.19 -19.09
C ALA A 461 -18.01 -16.14 -19.86
N PHE A 462 -18.21 -15.10 -20.68
CA PHE A 462 -19.41 -14.97 -21.51
C PHE A 462 -19.53 -16.08 -22.57
N LYS A 463 -18.41 -16.59 -23.12
CA LYS A 463 -18.43 -17.72 -24.07
C LYS A 463 -18.75 -19.07 -23.40
N ARG A 464 -18.21 -19.35 -22.20
CA ARG A 464 -18.37 -20.64 -21.51
C ARG A 464 -19.81 -20.93 -21.09
N VAL A 465 -20.54 -19.90 -20.65
CA VAL A 465 -21.92 -20.02 -20.18
C VAL A 465 -22.88 -20.37 -21.33
N VAL A 466 -22.50 -20.15 -22.59
CA VAL A 466 -23.30 -20.48 -23.79
C VAL A 466 -23.34 -21.99 -24.10
N ASN A 467 -22.43 -22.79 -23.54
CA ASN A 467 -22.27 -24.21 -23.92
C ASN A 467 -23.08 -25.23 -23.10
N HIS A 468 -23.78 -24.82 -22.04
CA HIS A 468 -24.71 -25.71 -21.33
C HIS A 468 -26.11 -25.57 -21.93
N ALA A 469 -26.55 -26.66 -22.57
CA ALA A 469 -27.80 -26.81 -23.30
C ALA A 469 -29.02 -26.40 -22.46
N ASP A 470 -29.42 -25.13 -22.55
CA ASP A 470 -30.78 -24.71 -22.22
C ASP A 470 -31.14 -23.43 -23.00
N VAL A 471 -31.62 -23.70 -24.22
CA VAL A 471 -32.32 -22.85 -25.18
C VAL A 471 -31.52 -21.78 -25.94
N ARG A 472 -31.44 -22.01 -27.26
CA ARG A 472 -31.25 -20.98 -28.30
C ARG A 472 -32.38 -19.94 -28.19
N PHE A 473 -32.21 -18.94 -27.35
CA PHE A 473 -32.94 -17.69 -27.47
C PHE A 473 -31.91 -16.58 -27.68
N ALA A 474 -32.06 -15.87 -28.79
CA ALA A 474 -31.16 -14.83 -29.27
C ALA A 474 -30.90 -13.79 -28.17
N TYR A 475 -29.68 -13.75 -27.65
CA TYR A 475 -29.19 -12.61 -26.93
C TYR A 475 -28.95 -11.50 -27.96
N GLY A 476 -29.85 -10.52 -27.96
CA GLY A 476 -29.85 -9.38 -28.89
C GLY A 476 -29.04 -8.20 -28.38
N LEU A 477 -29.25 -7.05 -29.03
CA LEU A 477 -28.68 -5.72 -28.79
C LEU A 477 -28.37 -5.33 -27.32
N GLN A 478 -29.16 -5.79 -26.36
CA GLN A 478 -28.99 -5.47 -24.94
C GLN A 478 -27.75 -6.14 -24.34
N ASP A 479 -27.41 -7.36 -24.77
CA ASP A 479 -26.23 -8.07 -24.28
C ASP A 479 -24.94 -7.51 -24.88
N ASP A 480 -24.99 -7.11 -26.16
CA ASP A 480 -23.88 -6.43 -26.81
C ASP A 480 -23.57 -5.08 -26.15
N ALA A 481 -24.61 -4.32 -25.79
CA ALA A 481 -24.45 -3.10 -25.01
C ALA A 481 -23.85 -3.37 -23.63
N PHE A 482 -24.31 -4.41 -22.95
CA PHE A 482 -23.83 -4.78 -21.63
C PHE A 482 -22.36 -5.21 -21.64
N ILE A 483 -21.99 -6.11 -22.54
CA ILE A 483 -20.61 -6.57 -22.70
C ILE A 483 -19.71 -5.40 -23.06
N THR A 484 -20.15 -4.51 -23.97
CA THR A 484 -19.37 -3.32 -24.34
C THR A 484 -19.14 -2.38 -23.15
N ALA A 485 -20.15 -2.18 -22.30
CA ALA A 485 -19.97 -1.39 -21.07
C ALA A 485 -18.95 -2.03 -20.11
N LEU A 486 -18.98 -3.36 -19.93
CA LEU A 486 -17.99 -4.06 -19.11
C LEU A 486 -16.57 -3.95 -19.68
N GLU A 487 -16.42 -4.12 -21.00
CA GLU A 487 -15.11 -3.95 -21.66
C GLU A 487 -14.58 -2.52 -21.48
N MET A 488 -15.43 -1.51 -21.68
CA MET A 488 -15.07 -0.10 -21.45
C MET A 488 -14.65 0.16 -20.00
N ASN A 489 -15.37 -0.40 -19.02
CA ASN A 489 -15.01 -0.32 -17.60
C ASN A 489 -13.63 -0.95 -17.33
N LEU A 490 -13.31 -2.08 -17.97
CA LEU A 490 -11.99 -2.72 -17.87
C LEU A 490 -10.88 -1.90 -18.54
N PHE A 491 -11.13 -1.26 -19.68
CA PHE A 491 -10.16 -0.35 -20.29
C PHE A 491 -9.84 0.83 -19.35
N HIS A 492 -10.85 1.43 -18.70
CA HIS A 492 -10.61 2.48 -17.70
C HIS A 492 -9.81 1.98 -16.50
N PHE A 493 -10.15 0.80 -15.98
CA PHE A 493 -9.43 0.20 -14.86
C PHE A 493 -7.96 -0.06 -15.22
N SER A 494 -7.73 -0.66 -16.40
CA SER A 494 -6.39 -0.97 -16.92
C SER A 494 -5.56 0.28 -17.09
N ALA A 495 -6.13 1.33 -17.68
CA ALA A 495 -5.44 2.61 -17.84
C ALA A 495 -5.08 3.26 -16.50
N GLY A 496 -5.99 3.21 -15.52
CA GLY A 496 -5.72 3.66 -14.16
C GLY A 496 -4.58 2.90 -13.50
N LYS A 497 -4.55 1.57 -13.69
CA LYS A 497 -3.51 0.70 -13.17
C LYS A 497 -2.14 0.99 -13.82
N THR A 498 -2.10 1.13 -15.14
CA THR A 498 -0.90 1.53 -15.88
C THR A 498 -0.33 2.84 -15.35
N LEU A 499 -1.16 3.86 -15.15
CA LEU A 499 -0.72 5.15 -14.61
C LEU A 499 -0.12 5.02 -13.20
N ALA A 500 -0.77 4.23 -12.33
CA ALA A 500 -0.30 4.01 -10.97
C ALA A 500 1.04 3.26 -10.94
N GLU A 501 1.22 2.25 -11.79
CA GLU A 501 2.46 1.49 -11.88
C GLU A 501 3.62 2.35 -12.42
N ILE A 502 3.39 3.10 -13.50
CA ILE A 502 4.37 4.03 -14.05
C ILE A 502 4.78 5.09 -13.04
N GLN A 503 3.87 5.55 -12.19
CA GLN A 503 4.19 6.49 -11.13
C GLN A 503 5.14 5.88 -10.08
N GLU A 504 4.86 4.67 -9.59
CA GLU A 504 5.73 4.00 -8.61
C GLU A 504 7.09 3.66 -9.22
N LEU A 505 7.14 3.24 -10.48
CA LEU A 505 8.40 2.97 -11.17
C LEU A 505 9.22 4.24 -11.41
N ASN A 506 8.60 5.35 -11.80
CA ASN A 506 9.28 6.64 -11.91
C ASN A 506 9.82 7.13 -10.55
N LYS A 507 9.08 6.86 -9.46
CA LYS A 507 9.56 7.16 -8.11
C LYS A 507 10.76 6.30 -7.74
N ALA A 508 10.69 4.99 -7.97
CA ALA A 508 11.80 4.08 -7.75
C ALA A 508 13.05 4.46 -8.58
N PHE A 509 12.86 4.92 -9.82
CA PHE A 509 13.95 5.40 -10.66
C PHE A 509 14.68 6.61 -10.08
N ARG A 510 13.94 7.56 -9.48
CA ARG A 510 14.50 8.75 -8.81
C ARG A 510 15.21 8.41 -7.50
N GLU A 511 14.69 7.43 -6.76
CA GLU A 511 15.22 7.00 -5.46
C GLU A 511 16.40 6.02 -5.58
N SER A 512 16.76 5.57 -6.78
CA SER A 512 17.84 4.62 -7.01
C SER A 512 19.13 5.29 -7.47
N GLY A 513 20.26 4.89 -6.87
CA GLY A 513 21.57 5.44 -7.20
C GLY A 513 22.16 4.92 -8.51
N ASN A 514 21.70 3.76 -9.00
CA ASN A 514 22.14 3.15 -10.25
C ASN A 514 21.07 2.23 -10.88
N PHE A 515 21.27 1.86 -12.16
CA PHE A 515 20.30 1.07 -12.91
C PHE A 515 20.09 -0.34 -12.35
N GLN A 516 21.10 -0.96 -11.75
CA GLN A 516 20.96 -2.30 -11.15
C GLN A 516 20.03 -2.26 -9.93
N GLU A 517 20.18 -1.24 -9.09
CA GLU A 517 19.30 -1.00 -7.95
C GLU A 517 17.86 -0.68 -8.41
N PHE A 518 17.73 0.18 -9.43
CA PHE A 518 16.43 0.49 -10.01
C PHE A 518 15.76 -0.75 -10.61
N SER A 519 16.50 -1.55 -11.38
CA SER A 519 15.99 -2.77 -12.02
C SER A 519 15.44 -3.76 -10.98
N LYS A 520 16.15 -3.94 -9.86
CA LYS A 520 15.67 -4.79 -8.75
C LYS A 520 14.38 -4.26 -8.12
N LYS A 521 14.28 -2.94 -7.87
CA LYS A 521 13.04 -2.31 -7.36
C LYS A 521 11.92 -2.40 -8.39
N ALA A 522 12.21 -2.18 -9.66
CA ALA A 522 11.26 -2.27 -10.76
C ALA A 522 10.70 -3.69 -10.88
N GLU A 523 11.54 -4.72 -10.77
CA GLU A 523 11.10 -6.13 -10.78
C GLU A 523 10.14 -6.43 -9.62
N GLN A 524 10.42 -5.92 -8.41
CA GLN A 524 9.53 -6.09 -7.26
C GLN A 524 8.18 -5.37 -7.45
N ILE A 525 8.20 -4.13 -7.97
CA ILE A 525 7.00 -3.35 -8.27
C ILE A 525 6.17 -4.06 -9.35
N CYS A 526 6.79 -4.39 -10.47
CA CYS A 526 6.14 -5.13 -11.56
C CYS A 526 5.60 -6.48 -11.09
N GLY A 527 6.35 -7.20 -10.25
CA GLY A 527 5.90 -8.47 -9.68
C GLY A 527 4.64 -8.32 -8.83
N THR A 528 4.57 -7.24 -8.05
CA THR A 528 3.39 -6.95 -7.22
C THR A 528 2.18 -6.58 -8.08
N PHE A 529 2.35 -5.63 -9.02
CA PHE A 529 1.27 -5.14 -9.88
C PHE A 529 0.80 -6.20 -10.89
N ASN A 530 1.73 -6.79 -11.64
CA ASN A 530 1.45 -7.60 -12.82
C ASN A 530 1.41 -9.11 -12.55
N LYS A 531 1.75 -9.57 -11.34
CA LYS A 531 1.53 -10.97 -10.93
C LYS A 531 0.52 -11.07 -9.80
N THR A 532 0.82 -10.52 -8.62
CA THR A 532 0.00 -10.75 -7.41
C THR A 532 -1.35 -10.04 -7.49
N TRP A 533 -1.35 -8.73 -7.79
CA TRP A 533 -2.58 -7.95 -7.91
C TRP A 533 -3.33 -8.31 -9.19
N GLN A 534 -2.63 -8.41 -10.33
CA GLN A 534 -3.22 -8.82 -11.60
C GLN A 534 -3.98 -10.15 -11.48
N LYS A 535 -3.43 -11.18 -10.82
CA LYS A 535 -4.13 -12.45 -10.61
C LYS A 535 -5.43 -12.26 -9.82
N THR A 536 -5.40 -11.48 -8.75
CA THR A 536 -6.58 -11.26 -7.89
C THR A 536 -7.65 -10.45 -8.60
N GLU A 537 -7.24 -9.42 -9.33
CA GLU A 537 -8.12 -8.58 -10.14
C GLU A 537 -8.71 -9.38 -11.30
N TYR A 538 -7.92 -10.23 -11.96
CA TYR A 538 -8.35 -11.06 -13.08
C TYR A 538 -9.42 -12.05 -12.62
N GLU A 539 -9.15 -12.79 -11.55
CA GLU A 539 -10.12 -13.71 -10.95
C GLU A 539 -11.42 -12.98 -10.57
N THR A 540 -11.29 -11.78 -10.02
CA THR A 540 -12.45 -10.95 -9.66
C THR A 540 -13.22 -10.48 -10.88
N ALA A 541 -12.53 -10.06 -11.96
CA ALA A 541 -13.17 -9.63 -13.19
C ALA A 541 -13.97 -10.77 -13.85
N VAL A 542 -13.39 -11.97 -13.88
CA VAL A 542 -14.06 -13.19 -14.38
C VAL A 542 -15.30 -13.51 -13.54
N LEU A 543 -15.17 -13.57 -12.22
CA LEU A 543 -16.30 -13.88 -11.32
C LEU A 543 -17.41 -12.82 -11.40
N THR A 544 -17.05 -11.54 -11.53
CA THR A 544 -18.02 -10.46 -11.74
C THR A 544 -18.77 -10.65 -13.06
N ALA A 545 -18.07 -10.96 -14.16
CA ALA A 545 -18.69 -11.21 -15.46
C ALA A 545 -19.63 -12.42 -15.43
N GLU A 546 -19.22 -13.53 -14.80
CA GLU A 546 -20.06 -14.72 -14.62
C GLU A 546 -21.32 -14.40 -13.81
N SER A 547 -21.17 -13.65 -12.71
CA SER A 547 -22.32 -13.27 -11.87
C SER A 547 -23.27 -12.31 -12.59
N ALA A 548 -22.73 -11.35 -13.34
CA ALA A 548 -23.52 -10.44 -14.17
C ALA A 548 -24.28 -11.18 -15.27
N SER A 549 -23.64 -12.11 -15.97
CA SER A 549 -24.29 -12.99 -16.95
C SER A 549 -25.44 -13.78 -16.30
N ASN A 550 -25.19 -14.34 -15.12
CA ASN A 550 -26.21 -15.04 -14.35
C ASN A 550 -27.40 -14.12 -14.00
N TYR A 551 -27.16 -12.88 -13.59
CA TYR A 551 -28.22 -11.90 -13.32
C TYR A 551 -29.12 -11.66 -14.52
N HIS A 552 -28.54 -11.42 -15.71
CA HIS A 552 -29.31 -11.22 -16.95
C HIS A 552 -30.15 -12.43 -17.32
N ARG A 553 -29.57 -13.63 -17.22
CA ARG A 553 -30.27 -14.90 -17.42
C ARG A 553 -31.45 -15.05 -16.46
N LEU A 554 -31.27 -14.69 -15.18
CA LEU A 554 -32.33 -14.75 -14.17
C LEU A 554 -33.43 -13.72 -14.41
N LYS A 555 -33.07 -12.47 -14.76
CA LYS A 555 -34.02 -11.41 -15.11
C LYS A 555 -34.94 -11.83 -16.25
N GLY A 556 -34.40 -12.42 -17.32
CA GLY A 556 -35.17 -12.93 -18.45
C GLY A 556 -36.15 -14.05 -18.10
N LYS A 557 -35.93 -14.79 -17.01
CA LYS A 557 -36.74 -15.94 -16.59
C LYS A 557 -37.65 -15.68 -15.39
N THR A 558 -37.75 -14.42 -14.93
CA THR A 558 -38.55 -14.01 -13.76
C THR A 558 -40.03 -14.37 -13.81
N LYS A 559 -40.62 -14.55 -15.00
CA LYS A 559 -42.00 -15.06 -15.14
C LYS A 559 -42.15 -16.51 -14.68
N LEU A 560 -41.16 -17.35 -14.95
CA LEU A 560 -41.14 -18.78 -14.58
C LEU A 560 -40.56 -18.99 -13.18
N PHE A 561 -39.56 -18.17 -12.81
CA PHE A 561 -38.85 -18.23 -11.55
C PHE A 561 -38.92 -16.87 -10.82
N PRO A 562 -40.04 -16.59 -10.13
CA PRO A 562 -40.26 -15.29 -9.50
C PRO A 562 -39.43 -15.05 -8.24
N TYR A 563 -38.76 -16.07 -7.70
CA TYR A 563 -37.92 -16.00 -6.51
C TYR A 563 -36.48 -16.38 -6.82
N TRP A 564 -35.56 -15.82 -6.06
CA TRP A 564 -34.12 -16.05 -6.15
C TRP A 564 -33.58 -16.49 -4.79
N LYS A 565 -32.63 -17.42 -4.80
CA LYS A 565 -31.93 -17.92 -3.62
C LYS A 565 -30.46 -17.59 -3.68
N TYR A 566 -29.91 -17.00 -2.62
CA TYR A 566 -28.48 -16.78 -2.45
C TYR A 566 -27.79 -18.09 -2.07
N VAL A 567 -26.72 -18.43 -2.77
CA VAL A 567 -25.97 -19.69 -2.57
C VAL A 567 -24.48 -19.41 -2.59
N THR A 568 -23.77 -19.85 -1.57
CA THR A 568 -22.31 -19.76 -1.44
C THR A 568 -21.63 -20.96 -2.10
N ALA A 569 -20.30 -20.93 -2.18
CA ALA A 569 -19.53 -22.08 -2.66
C ALA A 569 -19.54 -23.27 -1.69
N GLY A 570 -19.95 -23.07 -0.42
CA GLY A 570 -20.03 -24.11 0.61
C GLY A 570 -18.69 -24.64 1.15
N ASP A 571 -17.56 -24.01 0.80
CA ASP A 571 -16.23 -24.42 1.27
C ASP A 571 -15.68 -23.51 2.38
N GLU A 572 -14.56 -23.90 2.99
CA GLU A 572 -13.91 -23.16 4.09
C GLU A 572 -13.47 -21.74 3.69
N LYS A 573 -13.30 -21.49 2.39
CA LYS A 573 -12.88 -20.19 1.84
C LYS A 573 -14.04 -19.21 1.68
N VAL A 574 -15.29 -19.63 1.93
CA VAL A 574 -16.44 -18.72 2.03
C VAL A 574 -16.33 -17.94 3.33
N ARG A 575 -16.33 -16.61 3.22
CA ARG A 575 -16.36 -15.69 4.36
C ARG A 575 -17.59 -15.95 5.23
N GLU A 576 -17.41 -15.93 6.55
CA GLU A 576 -18.48 -16.27 7.50
C GLU A 576 -19.76 -15.45 7.28
N GLU A 577 -19.63 -14.15 7.01
CA GLU A 577 -20.78 -13.29 6.75
C GLU A 577 -21.54 -13.64 5.46
N HIS A 578 -20.84 -14.16 4.44
CA HIS A 578 -21.52 -14.65 3.24
C HIS A 578 -22.26 -15.97 3.53
N ARG A 579 -21.78 -16.78 4.49
CA ARG A 579 -22.49 -17.99 4.93
C ARG A 579 -23.81 -17.66 5.61
N LYS A 580 -23.91 -16.52 6.30
CA LYS A 580 -25.18 -16.05 6.87
C LYS A 580 -26.22 -15.68 5.80
N LEU A 581 -25.77 -15.31 4.60
CA LEU A 581 -26.65 -15.10 3.45
C LEU A 581 -26.97 -16.41 2.71
N ASP A 582 -26.26 -17.50 2.98
CA ASP A 582 -26.52 -18.78 2.33
C ASP A 582 -27.94 -19.26 2.66
N GLY A 583 -28.71 -19.54 1.60
CA GLY A 583 -30.09 -19.98 1.77
C GLY A 583 -31.14 -18.87 1.82
N VAL A 584 -30.75 -17.58 1.85
CA VAL A 584 -31.70 -16.46 1.79
C VAL A 584 -32.50 -16.50 0.48
N ILE A 585 -33.83 -16.48 0.59
CA ILE A 585 -34.76 -16.48 -0.54
C ILE A 585 -35.55 -15.18 -0.55
N LEU A 586 -35.51 -14.45 -1.67
CA LEU A 586 -36.23 -13.21 -1.87
C LEU A 586 -36.91 -13.16 -3.25
N PRO A 587 -38.03 -12.43 -3.40
CA PRO A 587 -38.59 -12.12 -4.71
C PRO A 587 -37.54 -11.49 -5.64
N ALA A 588 -37.59 -11.80 -6.94
CA ALA A 588 -36.63 -11.31 -7.93
C ALA A 588 -36.63 -9.77 -8.12
N ASN A 589 -37.69 -9.11 -7.66
CA ASN A 589 -37.84 -7.65 -7.67
C ASN A 589 -37.54 -6.98 -6.31
N ASP A 590 -37.11 -7.74 -5.29
CA ASP A 590 -36.78 -7.16 -3.98
C ASP A 590 -35.58 -6.22 -4.09
N PRO A 591 -35.66 -4.98 -3.55
CA PRO A 591 -34.60 -3.98 -3.69
C PRO A 591 -33.27 -4.39 -3.04
N ARG A 592 -33.28 -5.34 -2.09
CA ARG A 592 -32.06 -5.85 -1.46
C ARG A 592 -31.10 -6.50 -2.46
N TRP A 593 -31.61 -7.08 -3.55
CA TRP A 593 -30.78 -7.60 -4.63
C TRP A 593 -29.92 -6.53 -5.30
N LYS A 594 -30.24 -5.25 -5.18
CA LYS A 594 -29.36 -4.18 -5.67
C LYS A 594 -28.05 -4.08 -4.89
N LYS A 595 -28.03 -4.58 -3.65
CA LYS A 595 -26.89 -4.51 -2.73
C LYS A 595 -26.18 -5.85 -2.58
N ILE A 596 -26.93 -6.92 -2.33
CA ILE A 596 -26.35 -8.21 -1.96
C ILE A 596 -26.13 -9.17 -3.13
N PHE A 597 -26.51 -8.81 -4.35
CA PHE A 597 -26.30 -9.72 -5.49
C PHE A 597 -24.79 -9.85 -5.76
N PRO A 598 -24.23 -11.07 -5.75
CA PRO A 598 -22.80 -11.28 -5.89
C PRO A 598 -22.19 -10.60 -7.12
N PRO A 599 -20.90 -10.23 -7.09
CA PRO A 599 -19.94 -10.44 -6.01
C PRO A 599 -20.02 -9.40 -4.88
N ASN A 600 -19.94 -9.87 -3.64
CA ASN A 600 -19.98 -9.04 -2.42
C ASN A 600 -18.57 -8.79 -1.82
N GLY A 601 -17.52 -8.97 -2.61
CA GLY A 601 -16.14 -8.87 -2.15
C GLY A 601 -15.14 -9.43 -3.16
N TRP A 602 -13.86 -9.16 -2.95
CA TRP A 602 -12.77 -9.71 -3.76
C TRP A 602 -12.84 -11.24 -3.79
N LYS A 603 -12.70 -11.83 -4.99
CA LYS A 603 -12.79 -13.30 -5.19
C LYS A 603 -14.06 -13.95 -4.62
N CYS A 604 -15.19 -13.23 -4.58
CA CYS A 604 -16.45 -13.79 -4.12
C CYS A 604 -16.95 -14.87 -5.09
N ARG A 605 -17.20 -16.09 -4.56
CA ARG A 605 -17.69 -17.25 -5.32
C ARG A 605 -19.14 -17.60 -4.99
N CYS A 606 -19.89 -16.62 -4.50
CA CYS A 606 -21.33 -16.78 -4.25
C CYS A 606 -22.10 -16.55 -5.54
N ARG A 607 -23.26 -17.19 -5.67
CA ARG A 607 -24.14 -17.12 -6.84
C ARG A 607 -25.59 -17.02 -6.40
N VAL A 608 -26.45 -16.73 -7.36
CA VAL A 608 -27.90 -16.69 -7.15
C VAL A 608 -28.55 -17.72 -8.06
N VAL A 609 -29.44 -18.53 -7.50
CA VAL A 609 -30.18 -19.56 -8.25
C VAL A 609 -31.67 -19.20 -8.32
N PRO A 610 -32.35 -19.51 -9.44
CA PRO A 610 -33.78 -19.26 -9.58
C PRO A 610 -34.60 -20.30 -8.80
N LEU A 611 -35.75 -19.92 -8.28
CA LEU A 611 -36.74 -20.79 -7.66
C LEU A 611 -38.15 -20.54 -8.22
N MET A 612 -38.91 -21.62 -8.38
CA MET A 612 -40.33 -21.58 -8.75
C MET A 612 -41.20 -21.21 -7.55
N LYS A 613 -42.44 -20.76 -7.81
CA LYS A 613 -43.37 -20.33 -6.77
C LYS A 613 -43.66 -21.42 -5.72
N HIS A 614 -43.83 -22.67 -6.15
CA HIS A 614 -44.16 -23.78 -5.26
C HIS A 614 -42.99 -24.19 -4.34
N GLU A 615 -41.74 -23.98 -4.77
CA GLU A 615 -40.54 -24.26 -3.96
C GLU A 615 -40.39 -23.30 -2.77
N VAL A 616 -41.14 -22.19 -2.79
CA VAL A 616 -41.11 -21.13 -1.77
C VAL A 616 -42.40 -21.15 -0.91
N GLU A 617 -43.31 -22.10 -1.16
CA GLU A 617 -44.51 -22.27 -0.33
C GLU A 617 -44.13 -22.65 1.11
N GLY A 618 -44.64 -21.88 2.07
CA GLY A 618 -44.35 -22.07 3.50
C GLY A 618 -43.07 -21.38 4.02
N ILE A 619 -42.31 -20.69 3.17
CA ILE A 619 -41.12 -19.92 3.59
C ILE A 619 -41.53 -18.50 4.02
N ASP A 620 -41.07 -18.09 5.20
CA ASP A 620 -41.26 -16.71 5.68
C ASP A 620 -40.27 -15.74 5.00
N ILE A 621 -40.75 -15.05 3.97
CA ILE A 621 -39.98 -14.04 3.23
C ILE A 621 -39.60 -12.84 4.10
N ASN A 622 -40.38 -12.50 5.12
CA ASN A 622 -40.04 -11.37 6.00
C ASN A 622 -38.89 -11.74 6.93
N ALA A 623 -38.83 -12.98 7.40
CA ALA A 623 -37.64 -13.49 8.11
C ALA A 623 -36.39 -13.44 7.21
N MET A 624 -36.51 -13.84 5.94
CA MET A 624 -35.39 -13.75 4.98
C MET A 624 -34.93 -12.31 4.73
N ARG A 625 -35.86 -11.35 4.68
CA ARG A 625 -35.53 -9.92 4.60
C ARG A 625 -34.78 -9.42 5.82
N ALA A 626 -35.20 -9.84 7.01
CA ALA A 626 -34.56 -9.45 8.27
C ALA A 626 -33.10 -9.92 8.33
N ILE A 627 -32.80 -11.14 7.88
CA ILE A 627 -31.41 -11.66 7.79
C ILE A 627 -30.55 -10.73 6.93
N VAL A 628 -31.08 -10.29 5.79
CA VAL A 628 -30.35 -9.38 4.90
C VAL A 628 -30.20 -7.99 5.52
N ASP A 629 -31.23 -7.46 6.16
CA ASP A 629 -31.16 -6.14 6.80
C ASP A 629 -30.16 -6.12 7.97
N GLU A 630 -30.09 -7.22 8.73
CA GLU A 630 -29.08 -7.42 9.76
C GLU A 630 -27.67 -7.43 9.16
N TYR A 631 -27.45 -8.19 8.08
CA TYR A 631 -26.18 -8.19 7.34
C TYR A 631 -25.80 -6.78 6.86
N LEU A 632 -26.74 -6.03 6.29
CA LEU A 632 -26.53 -4.65 5.85
C LEU A 632 -26.23 -3.68 7.01
N GLY A 633 -26.57 -4.04 8.25
CA GLY A 633 -26.24 -3.28 9.46
C GLY A 633 -24.84 -3.53 10.01
N THR A 634 -24.16 -4.59 9.58
CA THR A 634 -22.85 -5.00 10.12
C THR A 634 -21.73 -4.02 9.79
N GLY A 635 -20.68 -4.00 10.63
CA GLY A 635 -19.46 -3.25 10.35
C GLY A 635 -18.74 -3.73 9.09
N GLU A 636 -18.81 -5.04 8.79
CA GLU A 636 -18.20 -5.63 7.60
C GLU A 636 -18.93 -5.23 6.31
N TRP A 637 -20.27 -5.14 6.30
CA TRP A 637 -20.99 -4.58 5.16
C TRP A 637 -20.54 -3.14 4.87
N LYS A 638 -20.38 -2.30 5.91
CA LYS A 638 -19.86 -0.93 5.75
C LYS A 638 -18.45 -0.91 5.16
N MET A 639 -17.61 -1.89 5.49
CA MET A 639 -16.28 -2.06 4.86
C MET A 639 -16.40 -2.46 3.40
N ASN A 640 -17.29 -3.40 3.07
CA ASN A 640 -17.55 -3.83 1.69
C ASN A 640 -18.13 -2.68 0.85
N GLU A 641 -19.04 -1.88 1.41
CA GLU A 641 -19.57 -0.66 0.81
C GLU A 641 -18.49 0.40 0.59
N ALA A 642 -17.62 0.64 1.58
CA ALA A 642 -16.46 1.53 1.41
C ALA A 642 -15.50 1.05 0.31
N GLN A 643 -15.39 -0.26 0.11
CA GLN A 643 -14.63 -0.90 -0.98
C GLN A 643 -15.42 -0.99 -2.30
N GLY A 644 -16.66 -0.49 -2.35
CA GLY A 644 -17.50 -0.42 -3.55
C GLY A 644 -18.17 -1.74 -3.96
N TRP A 645 -18.40 -2.65 -3.02
CA TRP A 645 -19.16 -3.91 -3.21
C TRP A 645 -20.65 -3.76 -2.86
N ASP A 646 -21.18 -2.53 -2.89
CA ASP A 646 -22.54 -2.15 -2.49
C ASP A 646 -23.58 -2.16 -3.63
N SER A 647 -23.18 -2.59 -4.82
CA SER A 647 -24.00 -2.49 -6.02
C SER A 647 -23.98 -3.78 -6.84
N ASN A 648 -25.14 -4.16 -7.37
CA ASN A 648 -25.29 -5.28 -8.30
C ASN A 648 -24.65 -4.98 -9.66
N ARG A 649 -23.57 -5.69 -9.96
CA ARG A 649 -22.79 -5.55 -11.21
C ARG A 649 -23.55 -5.90 -12.48
N GLY A 650 -24.52 -6.81 -12.37
CA GLY A 650 -25.44 -7.13 -13.46
C GLY A 650 -26.42 -6.00 -13.78
N GLU A 651 -26.67 -5.09 -12.84
CA GLU A 651 -27.50 -3.91 -13.09
C GLU A 651 -26.68 -2.70 -13.52
N THR A 652 -25.49 -2.51 -12.95
CA THR A 652 -24.65 -1.33 -13.24
C THR A 652 -23.81 -1.47 -14.51
N ALA A 653 -23.60 -2.69 -15.01
CA ALA A 653 -22.71 -2.99 -16.13
C ALA A 653 -21.26 -2.54 -15.89
N GLU A 654 -20.79 -2.70 -14.66
CA GLU A 654 -19.42 -2.38 -14.25
C GLU A 654 -18.73 -3.63 -13.69
N VAL A 655 -17.47 -3.87 -14.05
CA VAL A 655 -16.66 -4.92 -13.42
C VAL A 655 -16.10 -4.40 -12.09
N PHE A 656 -15.49 -3.22 -12.14
CA PHE A 656 -14.95 -2.50 -11.00
C PHE A 656 -15.71 -1.18 -10.79
N SER A 657 -16.17 -0.95 -9.57
CA SER A 657 -16.81 0.33 -9.19
C SER A 657 -15.81 1.46 -9.12
N LYS A 658 -16.30 2.71 -9.16
CA LYS A 658 -15.49 3.93 -8.97
C LYS A 658 -14.56 3.87 -7.75
N ASN A 659 -14.97 3.22 -6.66
CA ASN A 659 -14.17 3.08 -5.43
C ASN A 659 -12.99 2.12 -5.58
N GLN A 660 -13.05 1.21 -6.56
CA GLN A 660 -12.05 0.18 -6.84
C GLN A 660 -11.07 0.59 -7.94
N HIS A 661 -11.40 1.61 -8.73
CA HIS A 661 -10.51 2.11 -9.77
C HIS A 661 -9.24 2.74 -9.17
N TYR A 662 -8.08 2.36 -9.71
CA TYR A 662 -6.80 3.02 -9.42
C TYR A 662 -6.83 4.53 -9.68
N ILE A 663 -7.69 4.96 -10.60
CA ILE A 663 -8.00 6.37 -10.89
C ILE A 663 -8.45 7.17 -9.66
N ARG A 664 -9.05 6.54 -8.63
CA ARG A 664 -9.41 7.22 -7.37
C ARG A 664 -8.18 7.76 -6.62
N LYS A 665 -6.99 7.22 -6.84
CA LYS A 665 -5.73 7.81 -6.35
C LYS A 665 -5.38 9.14 -7.06
N PHE A 666 -6.17 9.54 -8.06
CA PHE A 666 -6.06 10.79 -8.82
C PHE A 666 -7.43 11.49 -8.99
N PRO A 667 -8.09 11.92 -7.90
CA PRO A 667 -9.34 12.66 -8.00
C PRO A 667 -9.17 13.89 -8.91
N ASP A 668 -10.16 14.14 -9.77
CA ASP A 668 -10.25 15.30 -10.69
C ASP A 668 -9.26 15.36 -11.88
N LYS A 669 -8.36 14.38 -12.05
CA LYS A 669 -7.31 14.44 -13.09
C LYS A 669 -7.25 13.26 -14.05
N ALA A 670 -7.79 12.09 -13.71
CA ALA A 670 -7.68 10.93 -14.59
C ALA A 670 -8.31 11.15 -15.97
N ALA A 671 -9.49 11.77 -16.06
CA ALA A 671 -10.08 12.10 -17.36
C ALA A 671 -9.23 13.10 -18.16
N SER A 672 -8.57 14.05 -17.48
CA SER A 672 -7.62 14.98 -18.12
C SER A 672 -6.33 14.27 -18.56
N LEU A 673 -5.81 13.35 -17.76
CA LEU A 673 -4.58 12.59 -18.06
C LEU A 673 -4.79 11.62 -19.21
N LEU A 674 -5.91 10.91 -19.23
CA LEU A 674 -6.29 10.04 -20.35
C LEU A 674 -6.62 10.86 -21.60
N GLY A 675 -7.29 12.00 -21.45
CA GLY A 675 -7.61 12.90 -22.56
C GLY A 675 -6.39 13.61 -23.19
N ASP A 676 -5.24 13.56 -22.52
CA ASP A 676 -3.97 14.09 -23.02
C ASP A 676 -3.11 13.01 -23.71
N LEU A 677 -3.58 11.75 -23.76
CA LEU A 677 -2.95 10.67 -24.55
C LEU A 677 -3.35 10.79 -26.02
N HIS A 678 -2.38 10.68 -26.92
CA HIS A 678 -2.56 10.84 -28.36
C HIS A 678 -1.97 9.67 -29.14
N TYR A 679 -2.28 9.58 -30.43
CA TYR A 679 -1.81 8.53 -31.35
C TYR A 679 -0.30 8.23 -31.26
N ASN A 680 0.54 9.24 -31.06
CA ASN A 680 1.99 9.09 -30.98
C ASN A 680 2.45 8.39 -29.68
N ASP A 681 1.70 8.50 -28.60
CA ASP A 681 2.00 7.81 -27.33
C ASP A 681 1.75 6.30 -27.44
N TYR A 682 0.98 5.88 -28.46
CA TYR A 682 0.75 4.48 -28.84
C TYR A 682 1.62 4.03 -30.03
N GLY A 683 2.60 4.84 -30.44
CA GLY A 683 3.48 4.53 -31.56
C GLY A 683 2.75 4.40 -32.90
N LEU A 684 1.66 5.15 -33.10
CA LEU A 684 0.92 5.18 -34.36
C LEU A 684 1.50 6.23 -35.31
N ASP A 685 1.31 5.97 -36.60
CA ASP A 685 1.66 6.92 -37.65
C ASP A 685 0.80 8.19 -37.61
N SER A 686 1.38 9.30 -38.09
CA SER A 686 0.67 10.58 -38.20
C SER A 686 -0.56 10.48 -39.11
N PHE A 687 -1.54 11.36 -38.90
CA PHE A 687 -2.76 11.40 -39.70
C PHE A 687 -2.48 11.46 -41.21
N GLY A 688 -1.54 12.32 -41.63
CA GLY A 688 -1.18 12.46 -43.04
C GLY A 688 -0.51 11.21 -43.61
N LYS A 689 0.32 10.52 -42.83
CA LYS A 689 0.96 9.27 -43.28
C LYS A 689 -0.05 8.13 -43.41
N LYS A 690 -1.00 8.00 -42.47
CA LYS A 690 -2.09 7.02 -42.58
C LYS A 690 -3.02 7.33 -43.76
N ALA A 691 -3.41 8.59 -43.93
CA ALA A 691 -4.24 9.00 -45.07
C ALA A 691 -3.54 8.72 -46.41
N ALA A 692 -2.23 9.00 -46.53
CA ALA A 692 -1.48 8.72 -47.76
C ALA A 692 -1.27 7.22 -48.03
N ALA A 693 -1.38 6.37 -47.01
CA ALA A 693 -1.26 4.92 -47.15
C ALA A 693 -2.59 4.22 -47.48
N ALA A 694 -3.73 4.93 -47.34
CA ALA A 694 -5.05 4.39 -47.61
C ALA A 694 -5.29 4.24 -49.12
N THR A 695 -5.77 3.07 -49.53
CA THR A 695 -6.03 2.74 -50.95
C THR A 695 -7.50 2.42 -51.22
N GLU A 696 -8.31 2.26 -50.18
CA GLU A 696 -9.74 1.96 -50.29
C GLU A 696 -10.54 3.25 -50.45
N LYS A 697 -11.47 3.29 -51.41
CA LYS A 697 -12.35 4.45 -51.62
C LYS A 697 -13.54 4.43 -50.68
N ALA A 698 -13.95 5.59 -50.19
CA ALA A 698 -15.14 5.68 -49.35
C ALA A 698 -16.40 5.28 -50.14
N PRO A 699 -17.31 4.48 -49.54
CA PRO A 699 -18.61 4.20 -50.13
C PRO A 699 -19.38 5.48 -50.44
N VAL A 700 -19.92 5.57 -51.66
CA VAL A 700 -20.71 6.73 -52.10
C VAL A 700 -22.19 6.42 -51.92
N PHE A 701 -22.88 7.27 -51.16
CA PHE A 701 -24.32 7.16 -50.99
C PHE A 701 -25.07 7.78 -52.17
N ALA A 702 -25.94 6.98 -52.82
CA ALA A 702 -26.83 7.43 -53.88
C ALA A 702 -28.22 6.79 -53.67
N GLY A 703 -29.10 7.45 -52.91
CA GLY A 703 -30.44 6.93 -52.60
C GLY A 703 -31.22 7.83 -51.64
N ASP A 704 -32.40 7.36 -51.19
CA ASP A 704 -33.18 8.04 -50.15
C ASP A 704 -32.63 7.70 -48.75
N PRO A 705 -32.26 8.71 -47.92
CA PRO A 705 -31.67 8.46 -46.60
C PRO A 705 -32.61 7.72 -45.64
N ASN A 706 -33.93 7.94 -45.72
CA ASN A 706 -34.89 7.29 -44.83
C ASN A 706 -35.07 5.83 -45.19
N GLU A 707 -35.12 5.50 -46.49
CA GLU A 707 -35.11 4.11 -46.97
C GLU A 707 -33.83 3.40 -46.53
N TRP A 708 -32.68 4.05 -46.65
CA TRP A 708 -31.40 3.52 -46.18
C TRP A 708 -31.41 3.23 -44.66
N ARG A 709 -31.92 4.15 -43.85
CA ARG A 709 -32.01 3.94 -42.40
C ARG A 709 -32.94 2.79 -42.03
N ASN A 710 -34.01 2.58 -42.80
CA ASN A 710 -34.94 1.47 -42.55
C ASN A 710 -34.27 0.10 -42.72
N SER A 711 -33.29 -0.02 -43.63
CA SER A 711 -32.49 -1.24 -43.77
C SER A 711 -31.28 -1.31 -42.84
N HIS A 712 -30.82 -0.19 -42.27
CA HIS A 712 -29.62 -0.09 -41.41
C HIS A 712 -29.91 0.36 -39.97
N GLN A 713 -31.07 -0.01 -39.43
CA GLN A 713 -31.43 0.31 -38.04
C GLN A 713 -30.48 -0.34 -37.03
N VAL A 714 -29.92 -1.50 -37.39
CA VAL A 714 -28.99 -2.29 -36.59
C VAL A 714 -27.83 -2.71 -37.49
N MET A 715 -26.61 -2.43 -37.05
CA MET A 715 -25.37 -2.73 -37.76
C MET A 715 -24.41 -3.52 -36.86
N ASP A 716 -23.38 -4.12 -37.43
CA ASP A 716 -22.35 -4.85 -36.70
C ASP A 716 -21.07 -4.03 -36.59
N ASP A 717 -20.48 -4.00 -35.41
CA ASP A 717 -19.11 -3.52 -35.25
C ASP A 717 -18.06 -4.60 -35.57
N TYR A 718 -16.78 -4.24 -35.51
CA TYR A 718 -15.65 -5.13 -35.82
C TYR A 718 -15.53 -6.38 -34.93
N LYS A 719 -16.27 -6.43 -33.81
CA LYS A 719 -16.39 -7.62 -32.96
C LYS A 719 -17.68 -8.40 -33.20
N GLY A 720 -18.51 -7.99 -34.16
CA GLY A 720 -19.82 -8.56 -34.46
C GLY A 720 -20.92 -8.13 -33.49
N ARG A 721 -20.72 -7.04 -32.74
CA ARG A 721 -21.70 -6.54 -31.78
C ARG A 721 -22.71 -5.64 -32.48
N LYS A 722 -23.98 -5.80 -32.11
CA LYS A 722 -25.09 -5.05 -32.69
C LYS A 722 -25.10 -3.60 -32.16
N VAL A 723 -25.03 -2.64 -33.08
CA VAL A 723 -25.08 -1.19 -32.83
C VAL A 723 -26.34 -0.61 -33.43
N GLN A 724 -27.09 0.19 -32.67
CA GLN A 724 -28.32 0.82 -33.17
C GLN A 724 -28.08 2.19 -33.79
N LEU A 725 -28.84 2.49 -34.84
CA LEU A 725 -29.03 3.84 -35.34
C LEU A 725 -30.47 4.29 -35.05
N THR A 726 -30.62 4.99 -33.92
CA THR A 726 -31.95 5.45 -33.48
C THR A 726 -32.47 6.56 -34.39
N GLU A 727 -33.80 6.65 -34.49
CA GLU A 727 -34.46 7.64 -35.34
C GLU A 727 -34.10 9.07 -34.95
N GLU A 728 -34.04 9.31 -33.65
CA GLU A 728 -33.68 10.61 -33.08
C GLU A 728 -32.27 11.01 -33.53
N VAL A 729 -31.29 10.10 -33.42
CA VAL A 729 -29.92 10.38 -33.85
C VAL A 729 -29.88 10.60 -35.36
N PHE A 730 -30.54 9.74 -36.14
CA PHE A 730 -30.57 9.83 -37.59
C PHE A 730 -31.13 11.19 -38.05
N LYS A 731 -32.37 11.52 -37.65
CA LYS A 731 -33.02 12.79 -38.01
C LYS A 731 -32.21 14.01 -37.58
N ARG A 732 -31.57 13.97 -36.40
CA ARG A 732 -30.70 15.05 -35.93
C ARG A 732 -29.48 15.28 -36.84
N HIS A 733 -29.02 14.24 -37.52
CA HIS A 733 -27.80 14.26 -38.33
C HIS A 733 -28.07 14.33 -39.84
N THR A 734 -29.31 14.12 -40.29
CA THR A 734 -29.70 14.17 -41.71
C THR A 734 -30.65 15.32 -42.05
N THR A 735 -30.77 16.32 -41.17
CA THR A 735 -31.62 17.50 -41.40
C THR A 735 -30.86 18.80 -41.14
N LYS A 736 -31.37 19.91 -41.71
CA LYS A 736 -30.87 21.27 -41.51
C LYS A 736 -29.37 21.36 -41.89
N LYS A 737 -28.57 22.06 -41.07
CA LYS A 737 -27.13 22.31 -41.31
C LYS A 737 -26.24 21.07 -41.43
N TYR A 738 -26.75 19.88 -41.11
CA TYR A 738 -25.97 18.63 -41.17
C TYR A 738 -26.24 17.82 -42.43
N GLU A 739 -27.32 18.11 -43.15
CA GLU A 739 -27.80 17.32 -44.28
C GLU A 739 -26.74 17.18 -45.39
N GLU A 740 -26.24 18.31 -45.90
CA GLU A 740 -25.23 18.34 -46.97
C GLU A 740 -23.93 17.62 -46.59
N ALA A 741 -23.50 17.71 -45.34
CA ALA A 741 -22.22 17.17 -44.89
C ALA A 741 -22.28 15.70 -44.44
N ARG A 742 -23.44 15.22 -43.97
CA ARG A 742 -23.56 13.90 -43.31
C ARG A 742 -24.38 12.88 -44.09
N VAL A 743 -25.34 13.31 -44.91
CA VAL A 743 -26.11 12.39 -45.76
C VAL A 743 -25.19 11.65 -46.75
N PRO A 744 -24.20 12.28 -47.41
CA PRO A 744 -23.30 11.57 -48.32
C PRO A 744 -22.44 10.48 -47.64
N LEU A 745 -22.36 10.50 -46.31
CA LEU A 745 -21.49 9.63 -45.51
C LEU A 745 -22.23 8.46 -44.85
N VAL A 746 -23.56 8.33 -45.03
CA VAL A 746 -24.34 7.29 -44.33
C VAL A 746 -23.87 5.87 -44.67
N GLU A 747 -23.50 5.64 -45.93
CA GLU A 747 -22.99 4.34 -46.40
C GLU A 747 -21.61 3.99 -45.78
N CYS A 748 -20.86 4.99 -45.32
CA CYS A 748 -19.59 4.77 -44.62
C CYS A 748 -19.82 4.21 -43.20
N ILE A 749 -20.98 4.43 -42.58
CA ILE A 749 -21.24 4.03 -41.19
C ILE A 749 -21.04 2.51 -40.97
N PRO A 750 -21.73 1.62 -41.71
CA PRO A 750 -21.58 0.17 -41.50
C PRO A 750 -20.15 -0.32 -41.79
N ASP A 751 -19.48 0.24 -42.80
CA ASP A 751 -18.11 -0.14 -43.13
C ASP A 751 -17.10 0.30 -42.05
N VAL A 752 -17.20 1.54 -41.57
CA VAL A 752 -16.33 2.06 -40.49
C VAL A 752 -16.54 1.28 -39.19
N LEU A 753 -17.78 0.91 -38.86
CA LEU A 753 -18.06 0.10 -37.67
C LEU A 753 -17.44 -1.30 -37.78
N LYS A 754 -17.56 -1.94 -38.94
CA LYS A 754 -17.13 -3.31 -39.19
C LYS A 754 -15.62 -3.44 -39.41
N ASN A 755 -15.02 -2.47 -40.12
CA ASN A 755 -13.63 -2.47 -40.54
C ASN A 755 -12.87 -1.19 -40.13
N PRO A 756 -12.88 -0.78 -38.86
CA PRO A 756 -12.15 0.40 -38.41
C PRO A 756 -10.65 0.16 -38.45
N ASP A 757 -9.88 1.17 -38.87
CA ASP A 757 -8.42 1.19 -38.71
C ASP A 757 -8.04 1.46 -37.26
N GLU A 758 -8.78 2.33 -36.58
CA GLU A 758 -8.53 2.66 -35.18
C GLU A 758 -9.83 2.74 -34.40
N VAL A 759 -9.81 2.27 -33.15
CA VAL A 759 -10.91 2.47 -32.22
C VAL A 759 -10.39 3.09 -30.94
N TRP A 760 -10.97 4.23 -30.57
CA TRP A 760 -10.58 5.02 -29.40
C TRP A 760 -11.73 5.19 -28.42
N ILE A 761 -11.45 5.11 -27.12
CA ILE A 761 -12.35 5.63 -26.08
C ILE A 761 -11.91 7.05 -25.75
N ASN A 762 -12.81 8.02 -25.92
CA ASN A 762 -12.54 9.44 -25.66
C ASN A 762 -13.73 10.18 -25.04
N ASP A 763 -13.53 11.49 -24.85
CA ASP A 763 -14.43 12.44 -24.23
C ASP A 763 -15.22 13.32 -25.22
N TYR A 764 -15.61 12.78 -26.38
CA TYR A 764 -16.34 13.55 -27.42
C TYR A 764 -17.56 14.32 -26.86
N GLN A 765 -18.36 13.68 -26.01
CA GLN A 765 -19.51 14.26 -25.32
C GLN A 765 -19.18 14.73 -23.88
N LYS A 766 -17.94 15.14 -23.61
CA LYS A 766 -17.40 15.57 -22.30
C LYS A 766 -17.18 14.45 -21.29
N LYS A 767 -17.97 13.38 -21.34
CA LYS A 767 -17.72 12.16 -20.57
C LYS A 767 -16.79 11.26 -21.37
N PHE A 768 -15.79 10.69 -20.70
CA PHE A 768 -14.80 9.81 -21.32
C PHE A 768 -15.42 8.39 -21.48
N ASP A 769 -16.45 8.28 -22.30
CA ASP A 769 -17.27 7.07 -22.50
C ASP A 769 -17.75 6.92 -23.96
N ASN A 770 -17.11 7.62 -24.90
CA ASN A 770 -17.45 7.53 -26.32
C ASN A 770 -16.45 6.66 -27.10
N LEU A 771 -16.97 5.73 -27.90
CA LEU A 771 -16.19 4.89 -28.81
C LEU A 771 -16.09 5.58 -30.18
N ASN A 772 -14.89 5.84 -30.66
CA ASN A 772 -14.64 6.52 -31.93
C ASN A 772 -14.00 5.51 -32.88
N PHE A 773 -14.75 5.14 -33.91
CA PHE A 773 -14.34 4.24 -34.97
C PHE A 773 -13.83 5.10 -36.11
N ILE A 774 -12.54 4.99 -36.41
CA ILE A 774 -11.89 5.79 -37.44
C ILE A 774 -11.43 4.88 -38.56
N LYS A 775 -11.80 5.23 -39.80
CA LYS A 775 -11.32 4.57 -41.01
C LYS A 775 -10.73 5.60 -41.97
N PHE A 776 -9.58 5.28 -42.53
CA PHE A 776 -8.87 6.07 -43.54
C PHE A 776 -9.19 5.51 -44.92
N TYR A 777 -9.84 6.33 -45.74
CA TYR A 777 -10.02 6.08 -47.16
C TYR A 777 -9.01 6.88 -47.97
N GLU A 778 -8.84 6.53 -49.24
CA GLU A 778 -7.96 7.22 -50.20
C GLU A 778 -8.30 8.73 -50.28
N ASP A 779 -9.59 9.07 -50.25
CA ASP A 779 -10.09 10.42 -50.47
C ASP A 779 -10.53 11.16 -49.19
N LYS A 780 -10.86 10.44 -48.12
CA LYS A 780 -11.38 11.02 -46.86
C LYS A 780 -11.10 10.17 -45.64
N VAL A 781 -11.23 10.75 -44.45
CA VAL A 781 -11.11 10.01 -43.18
C VAL A 781 -12.40 10.14 -42.40
N ILE A 782 -13.07 9.03 -42.10
CA ILE A 782 -14.39 9.04 -41.47
C ILE A 782 -14.27 8.63 -40.00
N ASN A 783 -14.98 9.36 -39.13
CA ASN A 783 -15.18 8.99 -37.74
C ASN A 783 -16.66 8.69 -37.48
N VAL A 784 -16.94 7.49 -36.96
CA VAL A 784 -18.25 7.12 -36.42
C VAL A 784 -18.10 7.04 -34.90
N VAL A 785 -18.86 7.87 -34.18
CA VAL A 785 -18.84 7.91 -32.73
C VAL A 785 -20.05 7.16 -32.20
N CYS A 786 -19.82 6.23 -31.27
CA CYS A 786 -20.84 5.46 -30.58
C CYS A 786 -20.79 5.71 -29.06
N GLU A 787 -21.90 5.43 -28.40
CA GLU A 787 -22.03 5.48 -26.94
C GLU A 787 -22.77 4.24 -26.43
N VAL A 788 -22.50 3.88 -25.17
CA VAL A 788 -23.24 2.85 -24.45
C VAL A 788 -23.97 3.48 -23.28
N LYS A 789 -25.31 3.50 -23.32
CA LYS A 789 -26.14 4.05 -22.24
C LYS A 789 -26.54 2.96 -21.27
N ASN A 790 -26.10 3.09 -20.02
CA ASN A 790 -26.48 2.23 -18.88
C ASN A 790 -26.33 0.72 -19.15
N GLY A 791 -25.43 0.32 -20.04
CA GLY A 791 -25.26 -1.07 -20.45
C GLY A 791 -26.47 -1.69 -21.18
N THR A 792 -27.46 -0.90 -21.60
CA THR A 792 -28.68 -1.41 -22.24
C THR A 792 -28.84 -0.98 -23.69
N LEU A 793 -28.21 0.13 -24.08
CA LEU A 793 -28.28 0.66 -25.44
C LEU A 793 -26.89 1.00 -25.95
N TYR A 794 -26.44 0.27 -26.95
CA TYR A 794 -25.25 0.59 -27.74
C TYR A 794 -25.70 1.22 -29.06
N GLN A 795 -25.39 2.50 -29.25
CA GLN A 795 -25.89 3.26 -30.40
C GLN A 795 -24.84 4.17 -31.02
N VAL A 796 -25.00 4.40 -32.32
CA VAL A 796 -24.33 5.50 -33.03
C VAL A 796 -24.83 6.81 -32.44
N THR A 797 -23.88 7.71 -32.19
CA THR A 797 -24.11 9.06 -31.67
C THR A 797 -24.04 10.10 -32.78
N THR A 798 -23.03 9.98 -33.63
CA THR A 798 -22.73 10.89 -34.76
C THR A 798 -21.76 10.24 -35.73
N TRP A 799 -21.74 10.71 -36.96
CA TRP A 799 -20.71 10.41 -37.97
C TRP A 799 -20.33 11.69 -38.72
N PHE A 800 -19.07 11.78 -39.14
CA PHE A 800 -18.56 12.92 -39.92
C PHE A 800 -17.17 12.61 -40.48
N GLU A 801 -16.76 13.39 -41.48
CA GLU A 801 -15.39 13.41 -42.00
C GLU A 801 -14.46 14.21 -41.06
N ILE A 802 -13.26 13.66 -40.78
CA ILE A 802 -12.20 14.37 -40.07
C ILE A 802 -11.47 15.26 -41.07
N GLU A 803 -11.95 16.50 -41.21
CA GLU A 803 -11.31 17.48 -42.08
C GLU A 803 -9.95 17.95 -41.56
N GLN A 804 -9.01 18.16 -42.48
CA GLN A 804 -7.76 18.84 -42.17
C GLN A 804 -8.01 20.35 -42.10
N ASN A 805 -8.18 20.90 -40.90
CA ASN A 805 -8.42 22.33 -40.75
C ASN A 805 -7.15 23.15 -41.05
N ALA A 806 -7.13 23.82 -42.21
CA ALA A 806 -5.99 24.61 -42.70
C ALA A 806 -5.75 25.92 -41.92
N ASN A 807 -6.69 26.37 -41.08
CA ASN A 807 -6.70 27.71 -40.47
C ASN A 807 -6.17 27.81 -39.03
N ILE A 808 -5.48 26.79 -38.50
CA ILE A 808 -4.88 26.86 -37.15
C ILE A 808 -3.57 27.66 -37.21
N LYS A 809 -3.67 28.99 -37.04
CA LYS A 809 -2.53 29.94 -37.09
C LYS A 809 -1.51 29.79 -35.95
N VAL A 810 -1.81 29.04 -34.89
CA VAL A 810 -0.92 28.86 -33.72
C VAL A 810 -0.66 27.37 -33.46
N LYS A 811 0.59 26.92 -33.66
CA LYS A 811 1.04 25.55 -33.36
C LYS A 811 1.53 25.47 -31.90
N GLY A 812 0.72 24.93 -30.98
CA GLY A 812 1.07 24.80 -29.55
C GLY A 812 0.25 23.73 -28.80
N ARG A 813 0.52 23.45 -27.51
CA ARG A 813 -0.22 22.40 -26.76
C ARG A 813 -1.75 22.60 -26.75
N ARG A 814 -2.24 23.84 -26.71
CA ARG A 814 -3.68 24.16 -26.82
C ARG A 814 -4.27 23.85 -28.21
N SER A 815 -3.45 23.83 -29.27
CA SER A 815 -3.93 23.58 -30.64
C SER A 815 -4.24 22.10 -30.89
N ARG A 816 -3.58 21.16 -30.20
CA ARG A 816 -3.84 19.70 -30.32
C ARG A 816 -5.22 19.27 -29.83
N LYS A 817 -5.81 19.97 -28.86
CA LYS A 817 -7.17 19.69 -28.39
C LYS A 817 -8.26 20.15 -29.36
N ILE A 818 -7.92 21.06 -30.27
CA ILE A 818 -8.85 21.71 -31.20
C ILE A 818 -8.69 21.14 -32.61
N ASP A 819 -7.47 20.77 -33.01
CA ASP A 819 -7.17 20.15 -34.31
C ASP A 819 -7.88 18.80 -34.46
N PRO A 820 -8.80 18.65 -35.43
CA PRO A 820 -9.53 17.40 -35.68
C PRO A 820 -8.63 16.16 -35.82
N ARG A 821 -7.43 16.34 -36.39
CA ARG A 821 -6.46 15.24 -36.64
C ARG A 821 -5.92 14.64 -35.35
N TRP A 822 -5.90 15.42 -34.27
CA TRP A 822 -5.43 15.03 -32.94
C TRP A 822 -6.61 14.75 -31.99
N ARG A 823 -7.68 15.54 -32.11
CA ARG A 823 -8.83 15.50 -31.21
C ARG A 823 -9.52 14.15 -31.18
N TYR A 824 -9.66 13.48 -32.32
CA TYR A 824 -10.37 12.20 -32.40
C TYR A 824 -9.47 10.99 -32.19
N ARG A 825 -8.17 11.12 -32.47
CA ARG A 825 -7.13 10.12 -32.19
C ARG A 825 -6.46 10.38 -30.84
N ARG A 826 -7.29 10.48 -29.80
CA ARG A 826 -6.89 10.73 -28.41
C ARG A 826 -7.63 9.82 -27.46
N GLY A 827 -7.07 9.62 -26.27
CA GLY A 827 -7.66 8.79 -25.23
C GLY A 827 -7.10 7.38 -25.21
N LEU A 828 -7.95 6.40 -24.93
CA LEU A 828 -7.53 5.00 -24.85
C LEU A 828 -7.68 4.33 -26.22
N LEU A 829 -6.55 3.92 -26.80
CA LEU A 829 -6.55 3.10 -28.01
C LEU A 829 -6.95 1.66 -27.66
N ILE A 830 -8.06 1.17 -28.21
CA ILE A 830 -8.56 -0.19 -27.96
C ILE A 830 -8.50 -1.11 -29.18
N LYS A 831 -8.24 -0.54 -30.36
CA LYS A 831 -7.88 -1.25 -31.60
C LYS A 831 -6.92 -0.39 -32.40
N LYS A 832 -5.80 -0.97 -32.83
CA LYS A 832 -4.73 -0.35 -33.62
C LYS A 832 -4.85 -0.67 -35.11
#